data_AF-A0A3D4T6N3-F1
#
_entry.id   AF-A0A3D4T6N3-F1
#
_cell.length_a   1.000
_cell.length_b   1.000
_cell.length_c   1.000
_cell.angle_alpha   90.00
_cell.angle_beta   90.00
_cell.angle_gamma   90.00
#
_symmetry.space_group_name_H-M   'P 1'
#
loop_
_entity.id
_entity.type
_entity.pdbx_description
1 polymer ?
#
loop_
_entity_poly.entity_id
_entity_poly.type
_entity_poly.pdbx_seq_one_letter_code
_entity_poly.pdbx_strand_id
1 'polypeptide(L)'
;REALKYKDADYSALEAAIDAASSEVESWYTPETWAPFAEALAAAEEAYEAYDSGSPLDINHQSEIDAIKDALVTAQKGLIVADGDYTKVYEAIDSTNDLDESKYTADSWQALQDAIDSVVYNLNAKEQERIDGFADAINTAIKNLKEKGADYTEVNAIIKEWNEMDKSLYTEASILNVANTVNAVDWNLPVSKQAVVDGYVVSIRAAINALEYKPADYTKVNAAEAKAKEAIQLQKDFAAAHNGYLYYTKETMDALEATLNYTKGLDIRYQDQVDKYAEAIETAINVLKYKPADYTDVNKALSEIPSDLSIYTDDSVQALNDVVNSIDKYLDIRYQSTVDGYASSVRAKIGALKTKGADYTAVIEAVNKGNAKIAEGIYTDESVAVLNKAISDVQYNLDITKQAQVDAYAQAINDAISKLVVKFVPADYTQVDSEIGKIPSDLTVYTDETVAALNAAVNAVDRSLGKDQQATVDGYAESIKTAREALKYKNADYSAVETAKTKVPADSSLYTAESWQNLQNKINAVVEGLDITQQSRVDAFAKDIEDAIAALRYVLANYDEVTKAKGEIPSDLSLYTDETVAKLNEVLNGIDYTLDITKQATVDTYPPAIREAIKNLKYKPADYTAVDAAKEKVPTDSSLYTEESWQELQDKLNAVRTGLDITHQAEVDKFASDIEDALENLEYVGANYDDVRKAIQEANDTMDEKLHTAASRAAVRTAINLVDYTLDITKQATVDGYAAAIRKAVSELEYNPADYSAVNTAKGKVPKDSSIYTAESWQNLQDKLAAVKENLDIRYQAQVNGYAADIEQAITDLKYLPADYTKLRQAVDDAEAEIKTGYYTKESVSSLESLIASINWELDIRDQKKVDLYEQSVRAGIEALKLLPADYTAVDNAITAAKAEIDKGWYTDESVAKLQEAIDSVVTGYTKNRQSEVDEFAQNIVKATNDLVKKLANYTELQKILDLLDNSSSEIYNNTYKNFDEVMALIASYRENTVKNNMNLTVDKQSTVDEMTATLQGYIDSLEPETAKEVFEAKEGSTTVIKDGYIYGLSTGMTKSAFQSKFITYENVELKYSGNSGRFLGTGTTVKVISSITGEEIASYIIIIYGDVDGNGLINTSDLTIVSKAVKNKIVLSVPAKKAARLVSRTSLTVSDYTALKKVVKNEASVNQVTGKIKR
;
A
#
# COMPACT_ATOMS: atom_id res chain seq x y z
N ARG A 1 6.15 180.65 0.31
CA ARG A 1 6.50 179.68 1.37
C ARG A 1 5.93 178.35 0.94
N GLU A 2 6.65 177.62 0.10
CA GLU A 2 6.44 176.18 -0.03
C GLU A 2 7.29 175.51 1.06
N ALA A 3 6.78 174.44 1.65
CA ALA A 3 7.54 173.64 2.60
C ALA A 3 8.30 172.56 1.82
N LEU A 4 9.58 172.38 2.13
CA LEU A 4 10.34 171.24 1.63
C LEU A 4 9.75 169.97 2.25
N LYS A 5 9.16 169.09 1.43
CA LYS A 5 9.01 167.68 1.79
C LYS A 5 10.37 166.99 1.63
N TYR A 6 10.65 166.03 2.49
CA TYR A 6 11.75 165.10 2.28
C TYR A 6 11.41 164.13 1.13
N LYS A 7 12.44 163.48 0.58
CA LYS A 7 12.29 162.33 -0.33
C LYS A 7 11.85 161.13 0.50
N ASP A 8 11.10 160.21 -0.10
CA ASP A 8 10.78 158.90 0.49
C ASP A 8 12.02 157.98 0.55
N ALA A 9 12.03 157.05 1.51
CA ALA A 9 13.03 155.98 1.62
C ALA A 9 12.91 154.94 0.47
N ASP A 10 13.96 154.15 0.27
CA ASP A 10 14.05 153.09 -0.74
C ASP A 10 13.80 151.72 -0.09
N TYR A 11 12.72 151.06 -0.52
CA TYR A 11 12.27 149.76 -0.01
C TYR A 11 12.62 148.60 -0.97
N SER A 12 13.21 148.88 -2.15
CA SER A 12 13.47 147.88 -3.19
C SER A 12 14.39 146.74 -2.71
N ALA A 13 15.24 147.01 -1.73
CA ALA A 13 16.13 146.03 -1.11
C ALA A 13 15.46 145.23 0.02
N LEU A 14 14.35 145.72 0.58
CA LEU A 14 13.51 145.01 1.56
C LEU A 14 12.56 144.04 0.84
N GLU A 15 11.87 144.50 -0.21
CA GLU A 15 11.02 143.68 -1.08
C GLU A 15 11.77 142.42 -1.57
N ALA A 16 12.96 142.61 -2.17
CA ALA A 16 13.80 141.51 -2.65
C ALA A 16 14.37 140.60 -1.53
N ALA A 17 14.34 141.04 -0.26
CA ALA A 17 14.71 140.21 0.89
C ALA A 17 13.51 139.40 1.40
N ILE A 18 12.29 139.96 1.36
CA ILE A 18 11.04 139.27 1.64
C ILE A 18 10.81 138.16 0.60
N ASP A 19 10.85 138.47 -0.70
CA ASP A 19 10.72 137.48 -1.80
C ASP A 19 11.68 136.28 -1.65
N ALA A 20 12.91 136.53 -1.19
CA ALA A 20 13.89 135.48 -0.95
C ALA A 20 13.60 134.67 0.32
N ALA A 21 13.06 135.30 1.36
CA ALA A 21 12.72 134.69 2.64
C ALA A 21 11.42 133.87 2.57
N SER A 22 10.37 134.36 1.93
CA SER A 22 9.07 133.68 1.79
C SER A 22 9.14 132.45 0.85
N SER A 23 10.32 132.11 0.33
CA SER A 23 10.62 130.85 -0.38
C SER A 23 11.07 129.70 0.55
N GLU A 24 11.37 130.01 1.82
CA GLU A 24 11.77 129.03 2.83
C GLU A 24 10.55 128.37 3.49
N VAL A 25 10.67 127.09 3.87
CA VAL A 25 9.56 126.29 4.43
C VAL A 25 9.89 125.87 5.86
N GLU A 26 8.96 126.11 6.80
CA GLU A 26 9.10 125.83 8.24
C GLU A 26 9.61 124.41 8.53
N SER A 27 8.99 123.40 7.90
CA SER A 27 9.33 121.99 8.12
C SER A 27 10.72 121.57 7.63
N TRP A 28 11.48 122.46 6.98
CA TRP A 28 12.86 122.20 6.60
C TRP A 28 13.88 122.58 7.69
N TYR A 29 13.48 123.32 8.71
CA TYR A 29 14.39 123.98 9.63
C TYR A 29 14.11 123.63 11.10
N THR A 30 15.12 123.77 11.95
CA THR A 30 14.95 123.54 13.39
C THR A 30 14.05 124.64 13.98
N PRO A 31 13.06 124.31 14.85
CA PRO A 31 12.15 125.30 15.43
C PRO A 31 12.87 126.47 16.13
N GLU A 32 14.03 126.19 16.73
CA GLU A 32 14.88 127.16 17.42
C GLU A 32 15.49 128.21 16.48
N THR A 33 15.66 127.90 15.19
CA THR A 33 16.18 128.83 14.18
C THR A 33 15.10 129.38 13.26
N TRP A 34 14.02 128.63 13.04
CA TRP A 34 12.85 129.10 12.30
C TRP A 34 12.12 130.24 13.01
N ALA A 35 11.85 130.13 14.32
CA ALA A 35 11.02 131.12 15.01
C ALA A 35 11.59 132.57 14.96
N PRO A 36 12.89 132.83 15.18
CA PRO A 36 13.47 134.17 14.99
C PRO A 36 13.45 134.66 13.54
N PHE A 37 13.48 133.75 12.56
CA PHE A 37 13.38 134.10 11.15
C PHE A 37 11.95 134.46 10.74
N ALA A 38 10.95 133.69 11.19
CA ALA A 38 9.54 134.01 10.98
C ALA A 38 9.15 135.34 11.63
N GLU A 39 9.67 135.64 12.84
CA GLU A 39 9.48 136.94 13.50
C GLU A 39 10.12 138.09 12.70
N ALA A 40 11.33 137.90 12.18
CA ALA A 40 12.01 138.90 11.35
C ALA A 40 11.35 139.08 9.95
N LEU A 41 10.76 138.03 9.39
CA LEU A 41 10.02 138.08 8.13
C LEU A 41 8.69 138.83 8.31
N ALA A 42 7.92 138.50 9.34
CA ALA A 42 6.68 139.21 9.65
C ALA A 42 6.92 140.71 9.91
N ALA A 43 8.01 141.07 10.61
CA ALA A 43 8.39 142.47 10.83
C ALA A 43 8.86 143.19 9.55
N ALA A 44 9.43 142.46 8.58
CA ALA A 44 9.76 142.99 7.25
C ALA A 44 8.52 143.19 6.38
N GLU A 45 7.60 142.22 6.37
CA GLU A 45 6.32 142.27 5.67
C GLU A 45 5.44 143.41 6.20
N GLU A 46 5.29 143.57 7.53
CA GLU A 46 4.56 144.70 8.14
C GLU A 46 5.16 146.06 7.75
N ALA A 47 6.49 146.16 7.72
CA ALA A 47 7.19 147.38 7.29
C ALA A 47 7.02 147.68 5.79
N TYR A 48 6.79 146.66 4.96
CA TYR A 48 6.51 146.80 3.52
C TYR A 48 5.04 147.12 3.23
N GLU A 49 4.08 146.52 3.95
CA GLU A 49 2.66 146.89 3.87
C GLU A 49 2.42 148.36 4.28
N ALA A 50 3.16 148.87 5.28
CA ALA A 50 3.12 150.28 5.67
C ALA A 50 3.60 151.23 4.55
N TYR A 51 4.46 150.75 3.65
CA TYR A 51 4.91 151.47 2.46
C TYR A 51 3.86 151.42 1.33
N ASP A 52 3.40 150.22 0.94
CA ASP A 52 2.46 150.03 -0.19
C ASP A 52 1.08 150.68 0.08
N SER A 53 0.65 150.69 1.35
CA SER A 53 -0.56 151.43 1.80
C SER A 53 -0.46 152.96 1.70
N GLY A 54 0.65 153.50 1.17
CA GLY A 54 0.76 154.89 0.71
C GLY A 54 1.23 155.89 1.78
N SER A 55 1.84 155.41 2.87
CA SER A 55 2.43 156.24 3.93
C SER A 55 3.93 155.97 4.11
N PRO A 56 4.76 156.08 3.05
CA PRO A 56 6.18 155.74 3.12
C PRO A 56 6.93 156.60 4.16
N LEU A 57 7.87 155.98 4.87
CA LEU A 57 8.81 156.72 5.71
C LEU A 57 9.73 157.58 4.84
N ASP A 58 10.11 158.74 5.36
CA ASP A 58 11.03 159.63 4.65
C ASP A 58 12.50 159.14 4.74
N ILE A 59 13.34 159.67 3.85
CA ILE A 59 14.75 159.29 3.68
C ILE A 59 15.62 159.43 4.95
N ASN A 60 15.16 160.15 5.98
CA ASN A 60 15.88 160.21 7.26
C ASN A 60 15.77 158.89 8.05
N HIS A 61 14.78 158.05 7.73
CA HIS A 61 14.49 156.75 8.34
C HIS A 61 15.00 155.57 7.49
N GLN A 62 15.78 155.83 6.43
CA GLN A 62 16.35 154.77 5.58
C GLN A 62 17.10 153.71 6.41
N SER A 63 17.82 154.14 7.46
CA SER A 63 18.54 153.24 8.36
C SER A 63 17.65 152.28 9.15
N GLU A 64 16.35 152.57 9.30
CA GLU A 64 15.38 151.68 9.95
C GLU A 64 14.94 150.58 8.98
N ILE A 65 14.63 150.93 7.74
CA ILE A 65 14.33 149.99 6.65
C ILE A 65 15.55 149.11 6.32
N ASP A 66 16.74 149.71 6.25
CA ASP A 66 17.98 148.97 6.05
C ASP A 66 18.25 147.98 7.19
N ALA A 67 17.94 148.35 8.45
CA ALA A 67 18.12 147.49 9.61
C ALA A 67 17.09 146.36 9.69
N ILE A 68 15.83 146.59 9.32
CA ILE A 68 14.79 145.53 9.24
C ILE A 68 15.19 144.52 8.16
N LYS A 69 15.64 144.99 6.99
CA LYS A 69 16.20 144.15 5.93
C LYS A 69 17.43 143.36 6.41
N ASP A 70 18.36 144.00 7.11
CA ASP A 70 19.55 143.32 7.63
C ASP A 70 19.21 142.30 8.73
N ALA A 71 18.16 142.55 9.53
CA ALA A 71 17.66 141.61 10.52
C ALA A 71 17.08 140.36 9.85
N LEU A 72 16.18 140.52 8.86
CA LEU A 72 15.65 139.40 8.07
C LEU A 72 16.76 138.60 7.39
N VAL A 73 17.67 139.27 6.67
CA VAL A 73 18.79 138.63 5.98
C VAL A 73 19.77 137.97 6.95
N THR A 74 19.87 138.44 8.20
CA THR A 74 20.67 137.80 9.26
C THR A 74 19.97 136.57 9.80
N ALA A 75 18.67 136.64 10.04
CA ALA A 75 17.89 135.53 10.55
C ALA A 75 17.79 134.40 9.52
N GLN A 76 17.61 134.71 8.23
CA GLN A 76 17.62 133.71 7.14
C GLN A 76 18.97 132.97 7.07
N LYS A 77 20.08 133.66 7.30
CA LYS A 77 21.43 133.05 7.41
C LYS A 77 21.66 132.28 8.71
N GLY A 78 20.80 132.46 9.71
CA GLY A 78 20.81 131.73 10.97
C GLY A 78 20.00 130.43 10.95
N LEU A 79 19.23 130.18 9.88
CA LEU A 79 18.46 128.96 9.70
C LEU A 79 19.37 127.71 9.65
N ILE A 80 19.08 126.74 10.52
CA ILE A 80 19.74 125.43 10.54
C ILE A 80 18.74 124.39 10.06
N VAL A 81 19.09 123.67 9.00
CA VAL A 81 18.24 122.62 8.41
C VAL A 81 18.02 121.50 9.44
N ALA A 82 16.79 121.03 9.59
CA ALA A 82 16.46 119.91 10.45
C ALA A 82 16.90 118.57 9.82
N ASP A 83 17.18 117.57 10.66
CA ASP A 83 17.35 116.18 10.21
C ASP A 83 16.02 115.63 9.68
N GLY A 84 16.07 114.69 8.74
CA GLY A 84 14.86 114.07 8.17
C GLY A 84 14.24 113.01 9.07
N ASP A 85 12.92 112.80 8.96
CA ASP A 85 12.18 111.77 9.70
C ASP A 85 12.26 110.41 9.00
N TYR A 86 12.94 109.46 9.62
CA TYR A 86 13.12 108.09 9.14
C TYR A 86 12.10 107.09 9.73
N THR A 87 11.12 107.52 10.54
CA THR A 87 10.21 106.61 11.28
C THR A 87 9.53 105.60 10.36
N LYS A 88 9.01 106.04 9.21
CA LYS A 88 8.38 105.16 8.20
C LYS A 88 9.33 104.12 7.61
N VAL A 89 10.62 104.47 7.49
CA VAL A 89 11.66 103.56 6.96
C VAL A 89 11.97 102.48 7.99
N TYR A 90 12.07 102.85 9.27
CA TYR A 90 12.24 101.87 10.36
C TYR A 90 11.01 100.95 10.49
N GLU A 91 9.78 101.48 10.44
CA GLU A 91 8.55 100.67 10.43
C GLU A 91 8.51 99.68 9.25
N ALA A 92 8.99 100.10 8.07
CA ALA A 92 9.08 99.24 6.89
C ALA A 92 10.16 98.14 7.02
N ILE A 93 11.29 98.45 7.65
CA ILE A 93 12.37 97.48 7.93
C ILE A 93 11.94 96.50 9.03
N ASP A 94 11.36 96.99 10.13
CA ASP A 94 10.92 96.14 11.24
C ASP A 94 9.85 95.14 10.81
N SER A 95 8.99 95.53 9.86
CA SER A 95 8.02 94.64 9.20
C SER A 95 8.65 93.48 8.41
N THR A 96 9.98 93.44 8.22
CA THR A 96 10.67 92.32 7.58
C THR A 96 11.20 91.27 8.58
N ASN A 97 11.32 91.61 9.88
CA ASN A 97 11.82 90.69 10.92
C ASN A 97 10.90 89.46 11.15
N ASP A 98 9.60 89.60 10.85
CA ASP A 98 8.61 88.51 10.91
C ASP A 98 8.60 87.62 9.64
N LEU A 99 9.41 87.93 8.63
CA LEU A 99 9.46 87.22 7.36
C LEU A 99 10.57 86.16 7.33
N ASP A 100 10.25 84.98 6.79
CA ASP A 100 11.14 83.83 6.73
C ASP A 100 11.67 83.62 5.29
N GLU A 101 12.94 83.95 5.07
CA GLU A 101 13.66 83.77 3.79
C GLU A 101 13.48 82.36 3.20
N SER A 102 13.42 81.33 4.05
CA SER A 102 13.29 79.95 3.58
C SER A 102 12.01 79.72 2.77
N LYS A 103 10.99 80.57 2.93
CA LYS A 103 9.70 80.49 2.22
C LYS A 103 9.68 81.20 0.85
N TYR A 104 10.57 82.15 0.57
CA TYR A 104 10.46 83.04 -0.59
C TYR A 104 11.53 82.79 -1.67
N THR A 105 11.22 83.03 -2.95
CA THR A 105 12.20 82.82 -4.04
C THR A 105 13.36 83.81 -3.92
N ALA A 106 14.57 83.33 -4.17
CA ALA A 106 15.81 84.12 -4.03
C ALA A 106 15.73 85.47 -4.78
N ASP A 107 15.25 85.48 -6.02
CA ASP A 107 15.06 86.70 -6.82
C ASP A 107 14.15 87.74 -6.13
N SER A 108 13.11 87.29 -5.41
CA SER A 108 12.16 88.19 -4.75
C SER A 108 12.66 88.64 -3.38
N TRP A 109 13.38 87.77 -2.66
CA TRP A 109 14.03 88.11 -1.40
C TRP A 109 15.20 89.07 -1.60
N GLN A 110 16.02 88.84 -2.63
CA GLN A 110 17.09 89.76 -3.04
C GLN A 110 16.52 91.14 -3.40
N ALA A 111 15.38 91.20 -4.11
CA ALA A 111 14.73 92.48 -4.43
C ALA A 111 14.20 93.23 -3.18
N LEU A 112 13.99 92.54 -2.05
CA LEU A 112 13.71 93.17 -0.75
C LEU A 112 15.00 93.64 -0.07
N GLN A 113 16.06 92.81 -0.07
CA GLN A 113 17.36 93.22 0.47
C GLN A 113 17.92 94.42 -0.28
N ASP A 114 17.88 94.42 -1.62
CA ASP A 114 18.30 95.54 -2.48
C ASP A 114 17.55 96.84 -2.15
N ALA A 115 16.27 96.75 -1.74
CA ALA A 115 15.48 97.91 -1.35
C ALA A 115 15.91 98.45 0.03
N ILE A 116 16.21 97.58 0.99
CA ILE A 116 16.72 97.93 2.32
C ILE A 116 18.14 98.52 2.22
N ASP A 117 19.02 97.89 1.45
CA ASP A 117 20.41 98.32 1.23
C ASP A 117 20.49 99.65 0.46
N SER A 118 19.42 100.04 -0.25
CA SER A 118 19.34 101.34 -0.94
C SER A 118 19.10 102.54 -0.03
N VAL A 119 18.73 102.32 1.25
CA VAL A 119 18.40 103.39 2.21
C VAL A 119 19.63 104.26 2.49
N VAL A 120 19.53 105.54 2.13
CA VAL A 120 20.56 106.54 2.46
C VAL A 120 20.19 107.23 3.77
N TYR A 121 21.01 107.03 4.81
CA TYR A 121 20.87 107.65 6.13
C TYR A 121 21.57 109.03 6.22
N ASN A 122 21.16 109.84 7.21
CA ASN A 122 21.64 111.22 7.45
C ASN A 122 21.25 112.22 6.35
N LEU A 123 20.10 112.01 5.70
CA LEU A 123 19.45 113.05 4.90
C LEU A 123 18.70 114.03 5.82
N ASN A 124 18.53 115.25 5.33
CA ASN A 124 17.90 116.36 6.05
C ASN A 124 16.44 116.54 5.59
N ALA A 125 15.66 117.35 6.31
CA ALA A 125 14.24 117.55 6.08
C ALA A 125 13.88 118.18 4.72
N LYS A 126 14.82 118.76 3.97
CA LYS A 126 14.59 119.18 2.57
C LYS A 126 14.47 118.00 1.60
N GLU A 127 14.92 116.81 2.01
CA GLU A 127 14.88 115.56 1.24
C GLU A 127 13.80 114.58 1.76
N GLN A 128 12.82 115.02 2.56
CA GLN A 128 11.84 114.13 3.18
C GLN A 128 11.08 113.24 2.17
N GLU A 129 10.74 113.75 0.98
CA GLU A 129 10.11 112.96 -0.11
C GLU A 129 10.99 111.77 -0.56
N ARG A 130 12.32 111.93 -0.50
CA ARG A 130 13.30 110.88 -0.81
C ARG A 130 13.40 109.86 0.33
N ILE A 131 13.24 110.29 1.58
CA ILE A 131 13.24 109.41 2.76
C ILE A 131 11.96 108.56 2.78
N ASP A 132 10.80 109.20 2.62
CA ASP A 132 9.50 108.53 2.45
C ASP A 132 9.54 107.52 1.27
N GLY A 133 10.17 107.90 0.15
CA GLY A 133 10.33 107.03 -1.01
C GLY A 133 11.11 105.73 -0.76
N PHE A 134 12.04 105.69 0.22
CA PHE A 134 12.68 104.45 0.63
C PHE A 134 11.70 103.52 1.37
N ALA A 135 10.85 104.07 2.24
CA ALA A 135 9.83 103.29 2.94
C ALA A 135 8.81 102.67 1.97
N ASP A 136 8.40 103.43 0.95
CA ASP A 136 7.51 102.94 -0.12
C ASP A 136 8.19 101.87 -0.99
N ALA A 137 9.49 101.98 -1.27
CA ALA A 137 10.25 100.97 -1.99
C ALA A 137 10.31 99.63 -1.23
N ILE A 138 10.66 99.65 0.06
CA ILE A 138 10.69 98.46 0.93
C ILE A 138 9.29 97.85 1.05
N ASN A 139 8.26 98.65 1.34
CA ASN A 139 6.87 98.19 1.39
C ASN A 139 6.36 97.61 0.05
N THR A 140 6.91 98.06 -1.07
CA THR A 140 6.60 97.52 -2.40
C THR A 140 7.34 96.21 -2.65
N ALA A 141 8.58 96.06 -2.19
CA ALA A 141 9.32 94.80 -2.28
C ALA A 141 8.68 93.70 -1.42
N ILE A 142 8.28 94.00 -0.17
CA ILE A 142 7.53 93.07 0.71
C ILE A 142 6.27 92.53 0.00
N LYS A 143 5.49 93.41 -0.64
CA LYS A 143 4.27 93.03 -1.39
C LYS A 143 4.55 92.21 -2.66
N ASN A 144 5.78 92.24 -3.17
CA ASN A 144 6.20 91.54 -4.38
C ASN A 144 6.99 90.24 -4.08
N LEU A 145 7.18 89.88 -2.81
CA LEU A 145 7.71 88.59 -2.40
C LEU A 145 6.88 87.44 -2.99
N LYS A 146 7.57 86.40 -3.47
CA LYS A 146 6.95 85.22 -4.09
C LYS A 146 7.34 84.00 -3.30
N GLU A 147 6.37 83.25 -2.79
CA GLU A 147 6.65 81.98 -2.13
C GLU A 147 7.28 80.97 -3.11
N LYS A 148 8.16 80.10 -2.60
CA LYS A 148 8.63 78.90 -3.31
C LYS A 148 7.44 77.95 -3.51
N GLY A 149 7.54 77.08 -4.50
CA GLY A 149 6.64 75.92 -4.60
C GLY A 149 6.84 74.99 -3.39
N ALA A 150 5.77 74.29 -2.99
CA ALA A 150 5.87 73.18 -2.03
C ALA A 150 6.70 72.02 -2.60
N ASP A 151 7.23 71.16 -1.73
CA ASP A 151 7.94 69.94 -2.11
C ASP A 151 6.95 68.79 -2.33
N TYR A 152 6.97 68.24 -3.55
CA TYR A 152 6.15 67.11 -3.99
C TYR A 152 6.97 65.80 -4.10
N THR A 153 8.18 65.72 -3.56
CA THR A 153 9.06 64.55 -3.71
C THR A 153 8.41 63.25 -3.22
N GLU A 154 7.75 63.27 -2.06
CA GLU A 154 7.00 62.11 -1.57
C GLU A 154 5.73 61.81 -2.39
N VAL A 155 5.04 62.83 -2.90
CA VAL A 155 3.86 62.68 -3.77
C VAL A 155 4.26 62.02 -5.09
N ASN A 156 5.40 62.40 -5.66
CA ASN A 156 5.97 61.73 -6.84
C ASN A 156 6.39 60.29 -6.53
N ALA A 157 6.99 60.02 -5.37
CA ALA A 157 7.39 58.68 -4.97
C ALA A 157 6.19 57.73 -4.86
N ILE A 158 5.12 58.13 -4.16
CA ILE A 158 3.93 57.28 -4.01
C ILE A 158 3.12 57.13 -5.31
N ILE A 159 3.10 58.13 -6.18
CA ILE A 159 2.52 58.02 -7.52
C ILE A 159 3.34 57.06 -8.39
N LYS A 160 4.67 57.03 -8.22
CA LYS A 160 5.53 56.02 -8.86
C LYS A 160 5.24 54.61 -8.34
N GLU A 161 5.19 54.42 -7.01
CA GLU A 161 4.77 53.13 -6.38
C GLU A 161 3.46 52.64 -7.01
N TRP A 162 2.42 53.49 -7.02
CA TRP A 162 1.12 53.19 -7.63
C TRP A 162 1.23 52.82 -9.12
N ASN A 163 2.01 53.55 -9.91
CA ASN A 163 2.16 53.28 -11.34
C ASN A 163 2.84 51.92 -11.61
N GLU A 164 3.81 51.53 -10.78
CA GLU A 164 4.57 50.28 -10.90
C GLU A 164 3.79 49.03 -10.39
N MET A 165 2.76 49.20 -9.55
CA MET A 165 1.89 48.08 -9.11
C MET A 165 1.17 47.37 -10.26
N ASP A 166 1.11 46.04 -10.24
CA ASP A 166 0.26 45.29 -11.15
C ASP A 166 -1.23 45.49 -10.82
N LYS A 167 -1.91 46.17 -11.74
CA LYS A 167 -3.35 46.50 -11.68
C LYS A 167 -4.23 45.33 -12.17
N SER A 168 -3.65 44.25 -12.69
CA SER A 168 -4.40 43.05 -13.08
C SER A 168 -5.10 42.38 -11.89
N LEU A 169 -4.52 42.52 -10.68
CA LEU A 169 -4.94 41.84 -9.46
C LEU A 169 -6.10 42.49 -8.70
N TYR A 170 -6.41 43.77 -8.97
CA TYR A 170 -7.32 44.58 -8.13
C TYR A 170 -8.63 44.94 -8.84
N THR A 171 -9.70 45.22 -8.08
CA THR A 171 -11.02 45.58 -8.63
C THR A 171 -10.96 46.91 -9.37
N GLU A 172 -11.68 47.02 -10.50
CA GLU A 172 -11.73 48.26 -11.30
C GLU A 172 -12.21 49.46 -10.48
N ALA A 173 -13.13 49.23 -9.53
CA ALA A 173 -13.64 50.26 -8.61
C ALA A 173 -12.56 50.79 -7.65
N SER A 174 -11.76 49.91 -7.05
CA SER A 174 -10.70 50.33 -6.12
C SER A 174 -9.51 50.96 -6.86
N ILE A 175 -9.15 50.44 -8.04
CA ILE A 175 -8.19 51.06 -8.96
C ILE A 175 -8.60 52.48 -9.34
N LEU A 176 -9.88 52.68 -9.68
CA LEU A 176 -10.44 53.98 -10.03
C LEU A 176 -10.43 54.95 -8.82
N ASN A 177 -10.60 54.46 -7.60
CA ASN A 177 -10.50 55.27 -6.39
C ASN A 177 -9.07 55.83 -6.20
N VAL A 178 -8.03 55.01 -6.37
CA VAL A 178 -6.64 55.49 -6.33
C VAL A 178 -6.37 56.48 -7.46
N ALA A 179 -6.77 56.15 -8.70
CA ALA A 179 -6.57 57.03 -9.85
C ALA A 179 -7.25 58.41 -9.66
N ASN A 180 -8.47 58.45 -9.13
CA ASN A 180 -9.17 59.70 -8.81
C ASN A 180 -8.47 60.50 -7.70
N THR A 181 -7.91 59.81 -6.69
CA THR A 181 -7.17 60.46 -5.59
C THR A 181 -5.85 61.07 -6.09
N VAL A 182 -5.14 60.37 -6.99
CA VAL A 182 -3.94 60.88 -7.67
C VAL A 182 -4.26 62.06 -8.59
N ASN A 183 -5.37 62.00 -9.33
CA ASN A 183 -5.83 63.09 -10.20
C ASN A 183 -6.31 64.34 -9.44
N ALA A 184 -6.48 64.27 -8.11
CA ALA A 184 -6.90 65.38 -7.26
C ALA A 184 -5.73 66.21 -6.68
N VAL A 185 -4.48 65.84 -7.00
CA VAL A 185 -3.29 66.60 -6.61
C VAL A 185 -3.21 67.91 -7.41
N ASP A 186 -3.31 69.04 -6.72
CA ASP A 186 -2.86 70.33 -7.26
C ASP A 186 -1.34 70.38 -7.16
N TRP A 187 -0.66 70.59 -8.29
CA TRP A 187 0.80 70.60 -8.43
C TRP A 187 1.44 71.99 -8.34
N ASN A 188 0.64 73.04 -8.12
CA ASN A 188 1.10 74.44 -8.12
C ASN A 188 0.80 75.15 -6.77
N LEU A 189 0.92 74.41 -5.66
CA LEU A 189 0.77 74.97 -4.32
C LEU A 189 2.08 75.62 -3.83
N PRO A 190 2.02 76.78 -3.13
CA PRO A 190 3.18 77.41 -2.54
C PRO A 190 3.55 76.75 -1.20
N VAL A 191 4.77 76.99 -0.71
CA VAL A 191 5.33 76.32 0.48
C VAL A 191 4.56 76.57 1.78
N SER A 192 3.81 77.69 1.92
CA SER A 192 2.84 77.87 3.03
C SER A 192 1.69 76.85 3.04
N LYS A 193 1.58 76.01 2.01
CA LYS A 193 0.62 74.90 1.88
C LYS A 193 1.28 73.52 1.90
N GLN A 194 2.53 73.38 2.35
CA GLN A 194 3.22 72.07 2.42
C GLN A 194 2.36 70.99 3.10
N ALA A 195 1.72 71.29 4.24
CA ALA A 195 0.82 70.36 4.94
C ALA A 195 -0.39 69.86 4.11
N VAL A 196 -0.76 70.53 3.02
CA VAL A 196 -1.77 70.05 2.06
C VAL A 196 -1.15 69.03 1.09
N VAL A 197 0.09 69.26 0.67
CA VAL A 197 0.88 68.34 -0.17
C VAL A 197 1.21 67.06 0.59
N ASP A 198 1.65 67.18 1.84
CA ASP A 198 1.83 66.05 2.76
C ASP A 198 0.50 65.27 2.94
N GLY A 199 -0.62 66.01 3.00
CA GLY A 199 -1.97 65.44 3.02
C GLY A 199 -2.36 64.65 1.77
N TYR A 200 -1.82 64.99 0.59
CA TYR A 200 -1.98 64.17 -0.61
C TYR A 200 -1.25 62.82 -0.47
N VAL A 201 -0.05 62.79 0.12
CA VAL A 201 0.69 61.54 0.37
C VAL A 201 -0.15 60.61 1.24
N VAL A 202 -0.70 61.12 2.35
CA VAL A 202 -1.58 60.35 3.25
C VAL A 202 -2.83 59.84 2.52
N SER A 203 -3.47 60.70 1.72
CA SER A 203 -4.71 60.36 1.00
C SER A 203 -4.49 59.30 -0.07
N ILE A 204 -3.41 59.41 -0.86
CA ILE A 204 -3.04 58.43 -1.88
C ILE A 204 -2.64 57.10 -1.21
N ARG A 205 -1.89 57.12 -0.10
CA ARG A 205 -1.49 55.90 0.62
C ARG A 205 -2.70 55.19 1.26
N ALA A 206 -3.67 55.95 1.78
CA ALA A 206 -4.95 55.40 2.25
C ALA A 206 -5.76 54.76 1.11
N ALA A 207 -5.79 55.37 -0.07
CA ALA A 207 -6.47 54.80 -1.24
C ALA A 207 -5.77 53.52 -1.75
N ILE A 208 -4.44 53.48 -1.81
CA ILE A 208 -3.64 52.30 -2.19
C ILE A 208 -3.85 51.16 -1.18
N ASN A 209 -3.84 51.46 0.12
CA ASN A 209 -4.11 50.48 1.17
C ASN A 209 -5.58 49.97 1.17
N ALA A 210 -6.47 50.66 0.47
CA ALA A 210 -7.87 50.27 0.24
C ALA A 210 -8.10 49.61 -1.13
N LEU A 211 -7.04 49.16 -1.81
CA LEU A 211 -7.16 48.35 -3.02
C LEU A 211 -7.71 46.95 -2.70
N GLU A 212 -8.85 46.62 -3.31
CA GLU A 212 -9.51 45.32 -3.15
C GLU A 212 -9.01 44.37 -4.24
N TYR A 213 -8.61 43.15 -3.87
CA TYR A 213 -8.27 42.11 -4.86
C TYR A 213 -9.51 41.65 -5.62
N LYS A 214 -9.34 41.27 -6.90
CA LYS A 214 -10.39 40.56 -7.65
C LYS A 214 -10.67 39.19 -6.99
N PRO A 215 -11.91 38.67 -7.06
CA PRO A 215 -12.16 37.26 -6.75
C PRO A 215 -11.39 36.37 -7.73
N ALA A 216 -10.96 35.19 -7.28
CA ALA A 216 -10.42 34.16 -8.16
C ALA A 216 -11.52 33.60 -9.10
N ASP A 217 -11.13 33.10 -10.27
CA ASP A 217 -12.03 32.43 -11.20
C ASP A 217 -12.29 30.97 -10.78
N TYR A 218 -13.48 30.74 -10.23
CA TYR A 218 -13.96 29.39 -9.88
C TYR A 218 -14.63 28.66 -11.06
N THR A 219 -14.63 29.18 -12.29
CA THR A 219 -15.35 28.57 -13.44
C THR A 219 -14.93 27.12 -13.69
N LYS A 220 -13.63 26.80 -13.58
CA LYS A 220 -13.13 25.42 -13.64
C LYS A 220 -13.70 24.55 -12.50
N VAL A 221 -13.62 25.05 -11.27
CA VAL A 221 -14.08 24.34 -10.07
C VAL A 221 -15.58 24.08 -10.12
N ASN A 222 -16.37 25.06 -10.55
CA ASN A 222 -17.82 24.94 -10.70
C ASN A 222 -18.21 23.89 -11.75
N ALA A 223 -17.45 23.77 -12.83
CA ALA A 223 -17.64 22.74 -13.85
C ALA A 223 -17.25 21.34 -13.34
N ALA A 224 -16.17 21.22 -12.56
CA ALA A 224 -15.77 19.97 -11.91
C ALA A 224 -16.78 19.55 -10.80
N GLU A 225 -17.23 20.50 -9.98
CA GLU A 225 -18.27 20.31 -8.95
C GLU A 225 -19.61 19.86 -9.57
N ALA A 226 -19.94 20.32 -10.79
CA ALA A 226 -21.10 19.83 -11.52
C ALA A 226 -20.97 18.34 -11.93
N LYS A 227 -19.86 17.95 -12.57
CA LYS A 227 -19.56 16.55 -12.92
C LYS A 227 -19.55 15.63 -11.68
N ALA A 228 -18.97 16.11 -10.57
CA ALA A 228 -18.95 15.38 -9.31
C ALA A 228 -20.37 15.14 -8.78
N LYS A 229 -21.23 16.18 -8.81
CA LYS A 229 -22.63 16.06 -8.42
C LYS A 229 -23.42 15.10 -9.32
N GLU A 230 -23.14 15.05 -10.61
CA GLU A 230 -23.72 14.06 -11.52
C GLU A 230 -23.32 12.62 -11.13
N ALA A 231 -22.04 12.37 -10.83
CA ALA A 231 -21.57 11.05 -10.37
C ALA A 231 -22.15 10.65 -8.99
N ILE A 232 -22.24 11.60 -8.06
CA ILE A 232 -22.85 11.42 -6.73
C ILE A 232 -24.36 11.17 -6.85
N GLN A 233 -25.05 11.82 -7.78
CA GLN A 233 -26.48 11.60 -8.04
C GLN A 233 -26.71 10.24 -8.69
N LEU A 234 -25.90 9.85 -9.67
CA LEU A 234 -25.92 8.50 -10.28
C LEU A 234 -25.72 7.40 -9.23
N GLN A 235 -24.78 7.58 -8.29
CA GLN A 235 -24.57 6.68 -7.15
C GLN A 235 -25.85 6.52 -6.30
N LYS A 236 -26.53 7.63 -6.01
CA LYS A 236 -27.73 7.66 -5.15
C LYS A 236 -28.96 7.08 -5.85
N ASP A 237 -29.18 7.41 -7.12
CA ASP A 237 -30.29 6.90 -7.92
C ASP A 237 -30.13 5.39 -8.22
N PHE A 238 -28.90 4.95 -8.52
CA PHE A 238 -28.61 3.52 -8.70
C PHE A 238 -28.84 2.73 -7.40
N ALA A 239 -28.34 3.22 -6.27
CA ALA A 239 -28.54 2.57 -4.97
C ALA A 239 -30.02 2.53 -4.55
N ALA A 240 -30.81 3.58 -4.87
CA ALA A 240 -32.24 3.58 -4.64
C ALA A 240 -32.99 2.54 -5.49
N ALA A 241 -32.55 2.30 -6.72
CA ALA A 241 -33.11 1.27 -7.60
C ALA A 241 -32.70 -0.17 -7.23
N HIS A 242 -31.50 -0.36 -6.66
CA HIS A 242 -30.90 -1.68 -6.42
C HIS A 242 -30.74 -1.98 -4.91
N ASN A 243 -31.74 -1.67 -4.09
CA ASN A 243 -31.81 -2.02 -2.66
C ASN A 243 -30.57 -1.62 -1.80
N GLY A 244 -29.91 -0.51 -2.15
CA GLY A 244 -28.70 -0.01 -1.49
C GLY A 244 -27.38 -0.48 -2.11
N TYR A 245 -27.39 -1.28 -3.18
CA TYR A 245 -26.17 -1.67 -3.89
C TYR A 245 -25.56 -0.47 -4.61
N LEU A 246 -24.29 -0.15 -4.31
CA LEU A 246 -23.59 1.01 -4.85
C LEU A 246 -23.06 0.77 -6.27
N TYR A 247 -22.99 1.84 -7.07
CA TYR A 247 -22.48 1.83 -8.44
C TYR A 247 -20.94 1.97 -8.47
N TYR A 248 -20.43 3.05 -7.89
CA TYR A 248 -19.01 3.23 -7.61
C TYR A 248 -18.63 2.64 -6.24
N THR A 249 -17.36 2.24 -6.07
CA THR A 249 -16.86 1.80 -4.75
C THR A 249 -17.01 2.91 -3.72
N LYS A 250 -17.33 2.55 -2.48
CA LYS A 250 -17.48 3.54 -1.40
C LYS A 250 -16.20 4.37 -1.22
N GLU A 251 -15.03 3.72 -1.20
CA GLU A 251 -13.71 4.37 -1.14
C GLU A 251 -13.57 5.55 -2.13
N THR A 252 -13.86 5.33 -3.42
CA THR A 252 -13.66 6.35 -4.45
C THR A 252 -14.75 7.42 -4.47
N MET A 253 -15.97 7.07 -4.01
CA MET A 253 -17.05 8.04 -3.85
C MET A 253 -16.88 8.93 -2.62
N ASP A 254 -16.49 8.37 -1.47
CA ASP A 254 -16.20 9.13 -0.25
C ASP A 254 -15.02 10.10 -0.49
N ALA A 255 -14.00 9.66 -1.24
CA ALA A 255 -12.90 10.51 -1.67
C ALA A 255 -13.38 11.66 -2.59
N LEU A 256 -14.30 11.39 -3.52
CA LEU A 256 -14.89 12.43 -4.37
C LEU A 256 -15.74 13.42 -3.55
N GLU A 257 -16.62 12.95 -2.66
CA GLU A 257 -17.41 13.85 -1.79
C GLU A 257 -16.49 14.71 -0.90
N ALA A 258 -15.34 14.19 -0.44
CA ALA A 258 -14.34 14.97 0.30
C ALA A 258 -13.70 16.11 -0.52
N THR A 259 -13.44 15.93 -1.82
CA THR A 259 -12.87 17.01 -2.67
C THR A 259 -13.80 18.22 -2.84
N LEU A 260 -15.10 18.07 -2.55
CA LEU A 260 -16.06 19.18 -2.62
C LEU A 260 -16.02 20.11 -1.39
N ASN A 261 -15.27 19.75 -0.34
CA ASN A 261 -15.10 20.55 0.88
C ASN A 261 -13.88 21.51 0.76
N TYR A 262 -13.90 22.40 -0.23
CA TYR A 262 -12.84 23.38 -0.49
C TYR A 262 -13.24 24.81 -0.06
N THR A 263 -12.24 25.64 0.25
CA THR A 263 -12.46 27.04 0.64
C THR A 263 -13.02 27.85 -0.52
N LYS A 264 -14.21 28.44 -0.35
CA LYS A 264 -14.87 29.26 -1.37
C LYS A 264 -14.67 30.76 -1.08
N GLY A 265 -14.61 31.58 -2.14
CA GLY A 265 -14.50 33.04 -2.02
C GLY A 265 -13.07 33.60 -1.89
N LEU A 266 -12.05 32.80 -2.22
CA LEU A 266 -10.65 33.26 -2.30
C LEU A 266 -10.45 34.37 -3.37
N ASP A 267 -9.49 35.25 -3.13
CA ASP A 267 -9.05 36.27 -4.10
C ASP A 267 -8.03 35.75 -5.12
N ILE A 268 -7.82 36.52 -6.20
CA ILE A 268 -7.04 36.15 -7.38
C ILE A 268 -5.57 35.77 -7.09
N ARG A 269 -4.97 36.19 -5.97
CA ARG A 269 -3.63 35.74 -5.56
C ARG A 269 -3.57 34.23 -5.28
N TYR A 270 -4.72 33.62 -5.02
CA TYR A 270 -4.89 32.19 -4.78
C TYR A 270 -5.44 31.44 -6.01
N GLN A 271 -5.34 32.01 -7.22
CA GLN A 271 -5.84 31.34 -8.43
C GLN A 271 -5.26 29.93 -8.61
N ASP A 272 -3.95 29.75 -8.38
CA ASP A 272 -3.29 28.42 -8.43
C ASP A 272 -3.90 27.42 -7.44
N GLN A 273 -4.39 27.89 -6.29
CA GLN A 273 -5.06 27.04 -5.29
C GLN A 273 -6.50 26.71 -5.69
N VAL A 274 -7.18 27.63 -6.38
CA VAL A 274 -8.52 27.42 -6.95
C VAL A 274 -8.48 26.48 -8.15
N ASP A 275 -7.49 26.63 -9.03
CA ASP A 275 -7.23 25.72 -10.14
C ASP A 275 -6.94 24.30 -9.63
N LYS A 276 -6.10 24.16 -8.59
CA LYS A 276 -5.85 22.87 -7.90
C LYS A 276 -7.11 22.24 -7.30
N TYR A 277 -8.10 23.03 -6.86
CA TYR A 277 -9.39 22.46 -6.43
C TYR A 277 -10.14 21.82 -7.61
N ALA A 278 -10.10 22.42 -8.81
CA ALA A 278 -10.67 21.80 -10.00
C ALA A 278 -9.91 20.52 -10.39
N GLU A 279 -8.58 20.56 -10.41
CA GLU A 279 -7.74 19.40 -10.72
C GLU A 279 -7.95 18.24 -9.74
N ALA A 280 -8.10 18.52 -8.43
CA ALA A 280 -8.39 17.51 -7.42
C ALA A 280 -9.76 16.83 -7.64
N ILE A 281 -10.81 17.62 -7.93
CA ILE A 281 -12.15 17.09 -8.22
C ILE A 281 -12.14 16.27 -9.52
N GLU A 282 -11.52 16.75 -10.60
CA GLU A 282 -11.43 16.01 -11.86
C GLU A 282 -10.59 14.73 -11.73
N THR A 283 -9.51 14.77 -10.94
CA THR A 283 -8.72 13.57 -10.61
C THR A 283 -9.56 12.54 -9.84
N ALA A 284 -10.31 12.98 -8.82
CA ALA A 284 -11.19 12.10 -8.05
C ALA A 284 -12.29 11.46 -8.93
N ILE A 285 -12.87 12.21 -9.87
CA ILE A 285 -13.82 11.68 -10.87
C ILE A 285 -13.14 10.63 -11.76
N ASN A 286 -11.93 10.92 -12.26
CA ASN A 286 -11.21 10.03 -13.19
C ASN A 286 -10.78 8.70 -12.55
N VAL A 287 -10.62 8.63 -11.22
CA VAL A 287 -10.27 7.39 -10.48
C VAL A 287 -11.47 6.67 -9.86
N LEU A 288 -12.71 7.10 -10.15
CA LEU A 288 -13.92 6.40 -9.71
C LEU A 288 -13.94 4.94 -10.19
N LYS A 289 -13.83 4.00 -9.25
CA LYS A 289 -13.86 2.56 -9.54
C LYS A 289 -15.31 2.08 -9.54
N TYR A 290 -15.74 1.40 -10.61
CA TYR A 290 -17.00 0.66 -10.62
C TYR A 290 -16.93 -0.50 -9.62
N LYS A 291 -18.02 -0.75 -8.92
CA LYS A 291 -18.19 -1.97 -8.11
C LYS A 291 -18.42 -3.17 -9.05
N PRO A 292 -18.05 -4.42 -8.66
CA PRO A 292 -18.57 -5.61 -9.32
C PRO A 292 -20.11 -5.59 -9.41
N ALA A 293 -20.69 -6.25 -10.40
CA ALA A 293 -22.13 -6.42 -10.49
C ALA A 293 -22.69 -7.27 -9.33
N ASP A 294 -23.98 -7.11 -9.01
CA ASP A 294 -24.67 -7.95 -8.04
C ASP A 294 -25.12 -9.28 -8.66
N TYR A 295 -24.35 -10.32 -8.41
CA TYR A 295 -24.67 -11.70 -8.80
C TYR A 295 -25.59 -12.42 -7.81
N THR A 296 -26.14 -11.77 -6.77
CA THR A 296 -26.95 -12.45 -5.74
C THR A 296 -28.14 -13.21 -6.32
N ASP A 297 -28.88 -12.63 -7.28
CA ASP A 297 -30.00 -13.33 -7.91
C ASP A 297 -29.56 -14.36 -8.97
N VAL A 298 -28.35 -14.23 -9.53
CA VAL A 298 -27.73 -15.27 -10.38
C VAL A 298 -27.33 -16.48 -9.54
N ASN A 299 -26.64 -16.27 -8.41
CA ASN A 299 -26.28 -17.32 -7.47
C ASN A 299 -27.52 -18.03 -6.91
N LYS A 300 -28.58 -17.27 -6.65
CA LYS A 300 -29.88 -17.83 -6.29
C LYS A 300 -30.49 -18.66 -7.43
N ALA A 301 -30.52 -18.16 -8.66
CA ALA A 301 -30.98 -18.92 -9.83
C ALA A 301 -30.16 -20.20 -10.08
N LEU A 302 -28.85 -20.19 -9.80
CA LEU A 302 -27.99 -21.38 -9.84
C LEU A 302 -28.34 -22.38 -8.72
N SER A 303 -28.72 -21.91 -7.53
CA SER A 303 -29.23 -22.77 -6.44
C SER A 303 -30.64 -23.34 -6.69
N GLU A 304 -31.36 -22.80 -7.68
CA GLU A 304 -32.67 -23.32 -8.12
C GLU A 304 -32.53 -24.47 -9.16
N ILE A 305 -31.31 -24.84 -9.57
CA ILE A 305 -31.05 -26.00 -10.44
C ILE A 305 -31.34 -27.31 -9.68
N PRO A 306 -32.10 -28.26 -10.26
CA PRO A 306 -32.34 -29.56 -9.62
C PRO A 306 -31.04 -30.33 -9.33
N SER A 307 -30.91 -30.84 -8.11
CA SER A 307 -29.71 -31.58 -7.66
C SER A 307 -29.53 -32.93 -8.35
N ASP A 308 -30.60 -33.52 -8.87
CA ASP A 308 -30.56 -34.68 -9.75
C ASP A 308 -30.92 -34.24 -11.18
N LEU A 309 -29.89 -34.15 -12.03
CA LEU A 309 -30.06 -33.88 -13.46
C LEU A 309 -30.16 -35.15 -14.30
N SER A 310 -29.93 -36.34 -13.73
CA SER A 310 -29.88 -37.61 -14.48
C SER A 310 -31.23 -38.00 -15.09
N ILE A 311 -32.32 -37.56 -14.45
CA ILE A 311 -33.70 -37.76 -14.91
C ILE A 311 -34.10 -36.86 -16.09
N TYR A 312 -33.27 -35.91 -16.53
CA TYR A 312 -33.57 -34.98 -17.64
C TYR A 312 -32.75 -35.29 -18.89
N THR A 313 -33.35 -35.11 -20.07
CA THR A 313 -32.72 -35.37 -21.38
C THR A 313 -31.44 -34.57 -21.56
N ASP A 314 -30.42 -35.23 -22.12
CA ASP A 314 -29.06 -34.72 -22.18
C ASP A 314 -28.99 -33.40 -22.99
N ASP A 315 -29.78 -33.28 -24.07
CA ASP A 315 -29.99 -32.03 -24.82
C ASP A 315 -30.47 -30.87 -23.93
N SER A 316 -31.40 -31.13 -23.00
CA SER A 316 -31.97 -30.10 -22.13
C SER A 316 -31.05 -29.72 -20.97
N VAL A 317 -30.27 -30.68 -20.47
CA VAL A 317 -29.22 -30.46 -19.46
C VAL A 317 -28.05 -29.70 -20.09
N GLN A 318 -27.61 -30.06 -21.29
CA GLN A 318 -26.60 -29.32 -22.05
C GLN A 318 -27.06 -27.88 -22.31
N ALA A 319 -28.31 -27.68 -22.74
CA ALA A 319 -28.86 -26.36 -22.99
C ALA A 319 -29.02 -25.48 -21.72
N LEU A 320 -28.97 -26.07 -20.51
CA LEU A 320 -28.83 -25.36 -19.24
C LEU A 320 -27.35 -25.09 -18.93
N ASN A 321 -26.49 -26.10 -19.03
CA ASN A 321 -25.05 -26.00 -18.81
C ASN A 321 -24.38 -24.96 -19.72
N ASP A 322 -24.78 -24.86 -20.99
CA ASP A 322 -24.31 -23.83 -21.93
C ASP A 322 -24.58 -22.42 -21.42
N VAL A 323 -25.75 -22.19 -20.80
CA VAL A 323 -26.10 -20.90 -20.19
C VAL A 323 -25.29 -20.67 -18.94
N VAL A 324 -25.20 -21.66 -18.04
CA VAL A 324 -24.39 -21.56 -16.80
C VAL A 324 -22.91 -21.27 -17.09
N ASN A 325 -22.34 -21.92 -18.11
CA ASN A 325 -20.96 -21.72 -18.55
C ASN A 325 -20.75 -20.39 -19.30
N SER A 326 -21.82 -19.76 -19.80
CA SER A 326 -21.76 -18.43 -20.44
C SER A 326 -21.85 -17.24 -19.46
N ILE A 327 -21.99 -17.53 -18.16
CA ILE A 327 -22.00 -16.52 -17.10
C ILE A 327 -20.56 -16.05 -16.87
N ASP A 328 -20.20 -14.90 -17.44
CA ASP A 328 -19.05 -14.15 -16.97
C ASP A 328 -19.33 -13.71 -15.52
N LYS A 329 -18.36 -13.94 -14.62
CA LYS A 329 -18.43 -13.65 -13.17
C LYS A 329 -17.68 -12.38 -12.77
N TYR A 330 -17.03 -11.71 -13.71
CA TYR A 330 -16.14 -10.57 -13.47
C TYR A 330 -16.69 -9.24 -14.03
N LEU A 331 -17.96 -9.20 -14.41
CA LEU A 331 -18.59 -7.98 -14.94
C LEU A 331 -18.75 -6.93 -13.83
N ASP A 332 -18.42 -5.69 -14.15
CA ASP A 332 -18.72 -4.54 -13.29
C ASP A 332 -20.18 -4.08 -13.43
N ILE A 333 -20.61 -3.23 -12.48
CA ILE A 333 -22.00 -2.79 -12.32
C ILE A 333 -22.63 -2.15 -13.57
N ARG A 334 -21.84 -1.62 -14.51
CA ARG A 334 -22.36 -1.08 -15.79
C ARG A 334 -23.09 -2.14 -16.61
N TYR A 335 -22.79 -3.42 -16.35
CA TYR A 335 -23.39 -4.59 -16.98
C TYR A 335 -24.43 -5.28 -16.08
N GLN A 336 -24.95 -4.62 -15.03
CA GLN A 336 -25.95 -5.23 -14.13
C GLN A 336 -27.14 -5.83 -14.91
N SER A 337 -27.66 -5.13 -15.92
CA SER A 337 -28.75 -5.66 -16.75
C SER A 337 -28.38 -6.92 -17.55
N THR A 338 -27.10 -7.19 -17.79
CA THR A 338 -26.61 -8.47 -18.35
C THR A 338 -26.60 -9.56 -17.28
N VAL A 339 -26.21 -9.21 -16.05
CA VAL A 339 -26.19 -10.12 -14.89
C VAL A 339 -27.61 -10.51 -14.44
N ASP A 340 -28.55 -9.56 -14.38
CA ASP A 340 -29.99 -9.83 -14.21
C ASP A 340 -30.54 -10.73 -15.34
N GLY A 341 -30.00 -10.54 -16.55
CA GLY A 341 -30.25 -11.36 -17.72
C GLY A 341 -29.76 -12.80 -17.56
N TYR A 342 -28.63 -13.04 -16.89
CA TYR A 342 -28.15 -14.39 -16.57
C TYR A 342 -29.09 -15.11 -15.60
N ALA A 343 -29.51 -14.46 -14.51
CA ALA A 343 -30.47 -15.05 -13.55
C ALA A 343 -31.78 -15.45 -14.24
N SER A 344 -32.30 -14.56 -15.08
CA SER A 344 -33.48 -14.79 -15.91
C SER A 344 -33.30 -15.96 -16.89
N SER A 345 -32.12 -16.05 -17.53
CA SER A 345 -31.80 -17.09 -18.51
C SER A 345 -31.63 -18.47 -17.87
N VAL A 346 -30.97 -18.55 -16.71
CA VAL A 346 -30.82 -19.80 -15.93
C VAL A 346 -32.20 -20.33 -15.53
N ARG A 347 -33.07 -19.49 -14.95
CA ARG A 347 -34.45 -19.88 -14.59
C ARG A 347 -35.27 -20.32 -15.81
N ALA A 348 -35.14 -19.64 -16.94
CA ALA A 348 -35.80 -20.03 -18.18
C ALA A 348 -35.33 -21.40 -18.71
N LYS A 349 -34.06 -21.78 -18.48
CA LYS A 349 -33.53 -23.10 -18.82
C LYS A 349 -33.93 -24.19 -17.82
N ILE A 350 -33.93 -23.91 -16.52
CA ILE A 350 -34.47 -24.81 -15.49
C ILE A 350 -35.94 -25.16 -15.82
N GLY A 351 -36.76 -24.16 -16.12
CA GLY A 351 -38.15 -24.34 -16.55
C GLY A 351 -38.34 -25.00 -17.93
N ALA A 352 -37.25 -25.24 -18.68
CA ALA A 352 -37.25 -25.91 -19.98
C ALA A 352 -36.56 -27.29 -19.98
N LEU A 353 -36.09 -27.76 -18.81
CA LEU A 353 -35.61 -29.13 -18.62
C LEU A 353 -36.72 -30.14 -18.97
N LYS A 354 -36.38 -31.17 -19.74
CA LYS A 354 -37.34 -32.21 -20.17
C LYS A 354 -36.93 -33.54 -19.56
N THR A 355 -37.85 -34.25 -18.90
CA THR A 355 -37.56 -35.56 -18.33
C THR A 355 -37.25 -36.60 -19.41
N LYS A 356 -36.35 -37.55 -19.13
CA LYS A 356 -36.13 -38.74 -19.97
C LYS A 356 -37.40 -39.59 -20.00
N GLY A 357 -37.60 -40.35 -21.07
CA GLY A 357 -38.61 -41.42 -21.07
C GLY A 357 -38.23 -42.50 -20.07
N ALA A 358 -39.21 -43.19 -19.50
CA ALA A 358 -38.94 -44.40 -18.72
C ALA A 358 -38.33 -45.50 -19.59
N ASP A 359 -37.48 -46.34 -19.00
CA ASP A 359 -36.95 -47.52 -19.67
C ASP A 359 -38.00 -48.65 -19.70
N TYR A 360 -38.49 -48.93 -20.89
CA TYR A 360 -39.44 -50.02 -21.15
C TYR A 360 -38.76 -51.35 -21.48
N THR A 361 -37.41 -51.45 -21.47
CA THR A 361 -36.69 -52.68 -21.87
C THR A 361 -37.16 -53.90 -21.07
N ALA A 362 -37.24 -53.79 -19.74
CA ALA A 362 -37.77 -54.86 -18.89
C ALA A 362 -39.25 -55.20 -19.18
N VAL A 363 -40.07 -54.22 -19.60
CA VAL A 363 -41.46 -54.45 -20.01
C VAL A 363 -41.52 -55.16 -21.36
N ILE A 364 -40.73 -54.74 -22.33
CA ILE A 364 -40.65 -55.33 -23.67
C ILE A 364 -40.14 -56.77 -23.58
N GLU A 365 -39.14 -57.04 -22.74
CA GLU A 365 -38.71 -58.40 -22.40
C GLU A 365 -39.82 -59.20 -21.73
N ALA A 366 -40.53 -58.64 -20.74
CA ALA A 366 -41.64 -59.31 -20.08
C ALA A 366 -42.80 -59.64 -21.05
N VAL A 367 -43.14 -58.72 -21.95
CA VAL A 367 -44.13 -58.92 -23.03
C VAL A 367 -43.67 -60.01 -23.99
N ASN A 368 -42.42 -59.98 -24.45
CA ASN A 368 -41.87 -60.99 -25.35
C ASN A 368 -41.82 -62.38 -24.71
N LYS A 369 -41.38 -62.46 -23.45
CA LYS A 369 -41.36 -63.67 -22.61
C LYS A 369 -42.77 -64.19 -22.33
N GLY A 370 -43.74 -63.30 -22.11
CA GLY A 370 -45.15 -63.63 -21.95
C GLY A 370 -45.76 -64.19 -23.23
N ASN A 371 -45.55 -63.53 -24.37
CA ASN A 371 -45.97 -63.99 -25.69
C ASN A 371 -45.34 -65.35 -26.06
N ALA A 372 -44.06 -65.56 -25.73
CA ALA A 372 -43.39 -66.86 -25.88
C ALA A 372 -44.02 -67.93 -24.98
N LYS A 373 -44.32 -67.62 -23.72
CA LYS A 373 -45.00 -68.53 -22.78
C LYS A 373 -46.42 -68.90 -23.22
N ILE A 374 -47.15 -67.96 -23.82
CA ILE A 374 -48.46 -68.21 -24.45
C ILE A 374 -48.29 -69.17 -25.65
N ALA A 375 -47.23 -69.01 -26.44
CA ALA A 375 -46.94 -69.88 -27.59
C ALA A 375 -46.50 -71.32 -27.22
N GLU A 376 -46.08 -71.58 -25.97
CA GLU A 376 -45.73 -72.94 -25.51
C GLU A 376 -46.94 -73.88 -25.38
N GLY A 377 -48.15 -73.36 -25.16
CA GLY A 377 -49.40 -74.15 -25.15
C GLY A 377 -49.54 -75.18 -24.01
N ILE A 378 -48.69 -75.14 -22.98
CA ILE A 378 -48.70 -76.09 -21.84
C ILE A 378 -49.47 -75.60 -20.60
N TYR A 379 -49.97 -74.36 -20.63
CA TYR A 379 -50.62 -73.66 -19.52
C TYR A 379 -52.15 -73.60 -19.69
N THR A 380 -52.90 -73.22 -18.65
CA THR A 380 -54.38 -73.16 -18.72
C THR A 380 -54.88 -71.86 -19.37
N ASP A 381 -55.93 -71.95 -20.18
CA ASP A 381 -56.52 -70.83 -20.93
C ASP A 381 -56.87 -69.61 -20.03
N GLU A 382 -57.37 -69.88 -18.82
CA GLU A 382 -57.73 -68.84 -17.86
C GLU A 382 -56.49 -68.09 -17.32
N SER A 383 -55.37 -68.78 -17.13
CA SER A 383 -54.10 -68.13 -16.75
C SER A 383 -53.47 -67.35 -17.91
N VAL A 384 -53.64 -67.84 -19.15
CA VAL A 384 -53.26 -67.15 -20.39
C VAL A 384 -54.08 -65.87 -20.60
N ALA A 385 -55.37 -65.87 -20.27
CA ALA A 385 -56.22 -64.68 -20.36
C ALA A 385 -55.78 -63.56 -19.41
N VAL A 386 -55.36 -63.90 -18.19
CA VAL A 386 -54.81 -62.94 -17.21
C VAL A 386 -53.50 -62.32 -17.73
N LEU A 387 -52.61 -63.13 -18.31
CA LEU A 387 -51.35 -62.65 -18.90
C LEU A 387 -51.57 -61.71 -20.10
N ASN A 388 -52.50 -62.05 -21.01
CA ASN A 388 -52.86 -61.15 -22.11
C ASN A 388 -53.38 -59.80 -21.61
N LYS A 389 -54.17 -59.77 -20.52
CA LYS A 389 -54.64 -58.51 -19.93
C LYS A 389 -53.48 -57.67 -19.39
N ALA A 390 -52.56 -58.29 -18.63
CA ALA A 390 -51.39 -57.59 -18.07
C ALA A 390 -50.52 -56.96 -19.18
N ILE A 391 -50.38 -57.64 -20.32
CA ILE A 391 -49.68 -57.11 -21.52
C ILE A 391 -50.45 -55.92 -22.15
N SER A 392 -51.79 -55.93 -22.12
CA SER A 392 -52.61 -54.85 -22.70
C SER A 392 -52.75 -53.59 -21.83
N ASP A 393 -52.46 -53.68 -20.53
CA ASP A 393 -52.60 -52.56 -19.59
C ASP A 393 -51.40 -51.58 -19.62
N VAL A 394 -50.34 -51.90 -20.39
CA VAL A 394 -49.09 -51.13 -20.47
C VAL A 394 -49.28 -49.81 -21.23
N GLN A 395 -48.86 -48.70 -20.61
CA GLN A 395 -48.79 -47.38 -21.23
C GLN A 395 -47.33 -47.06 -21.58
N TYR A 396 -47.03 -46.79 -22.86
CA TYR A 396 -45.67 -46.67 -23.42
C TYR A 396 -45.13 -45.22 -23.54
N ASN A 397 -45.69 -44.28 -22.79
CA ASN A 397 -45.39 -42.84 -22.91
C ASN A 397 -45.14 -42.15 -21.56
N LEU A 398 -44.71 -42.90 -20.55
CA LEU A 398 -44.38 -42.38 -19.23
C LEU A 398 -42.92 -41.89 -19.18
N ASP A 399 -42.67 -40.87 -18.38
CA ASP A 399 -41.33 -40.35 -18.09
C ASP A 399 -40.63 -41.14 -16.97
N ILE A 400 -39.32 -40.95 -16.83
CA ILE A 400 -38.48 -41.69 -15.88
C ILE A 400 -38.87 -41.48 -14.40
N THR A 401 -39.59 -40.42 -14.02
CA THR A 401 -40.16 -40.29 -12.65
C THR A 401 -41.31 -41.26 -12.39
N LYS A 402 -41.71 -42.01 -13.41
CA LYS A 402 -42.66 -43.12 -13.38
C LYS A 402 -41.99 -44.46 -13.68
N GLN A 403 -40.65 -44.56 -13.60
CA GLN A 403 -39.94 -45.82 -13.79
C GLN A 403 -40.53 -46.94 -12.93
N ALA A 404 -40.80 -46.69 -11.64
CA ALA A 404 -41.45 -47.67 -10.76
C ALA A 404 -42.85 -48.13 -11.22
N GLN A 405 -43.58 -47.34 -12.03
CA GLN A 405 -44.84 -47.76 -12.67
C GLN A 405 -44.58 -48.62 -13.93
N VAL A 406 -43.51 -48.35 -14.65
CA VAL A 406 -43.03 -49.15 -15.80
C VAL A 406 -42.45 -50.49 -15.34
N ASP A 407 -41.64 -50.48 -14.28
CA ASP A 407 -41.19 -51.66 -13.56
C ASP A 407 -42.39 -52.45 -13.01
N ALA A 408 -43.42 -51.78 -12.48
CA ALA A 408 -44.65 -52.43 -12.06
C ALA A 408 -45.46 -53.05 -13.22
N TYR A 409 -45.37 -52.52 -14.45
CA TYR A 409 -45.90 -53.21 -15.64
C TYR A 409 -45.08 -54.47 -15.97
N ALA A 410 -43.75 -54.38 -15.97
CA ALA A 410 -42.89 -55.55 -16.18
C ALA A 410 -43.11 -56.62 -15.09
N GLN A 411 -43.29 -56.18 -13.84
CA GLN A 411 -43.59 -57.03 -12.70
C GLN A 411 -44.99 -57.64 -12.83
N ALA A 412 -46.04 -56.88 -13.15
CA ALA A 412 -47.39 -57.40 -13.33
C ALA A 412 -47.48 -58.46 -14.44
N ILE A 413 -46.70 -58.29 -15.53
CA ILE A 413 -46.59 -59.27 -16.60
C ILE A 413 -45.80 -60.50 -16.13
N ASN A 414 -44.65 -60.34 -15.48
CA ASN A 414 -43.91 -61.48 -14.91
C ASN A 414 -44.69 -62.21 -13.80
N ASP A 415 -45.54 -61.51 -13.05
CA ASP A 415 -46.48 -62.05 -12.07
C ASP A 415 -47.59 -62.86 -12.73
N ALA A 416 -48.10 -62.41 -13.88
CA ALA A 416 -49.05 -63.19 -14.66
C ALA A 416 -48.38 -64.40 -15.34
N ILE A 417 -47.09 -64.31 -15.73
CA ILE A 417 -46.27 -65.44 -16.18
C ILE A 417 -46.04 -66.45 -15.03
N SER A 418 -45.74 -65.98 -13.81
CA SER A 418 -45.49 -66.87 -12.66
C SER A 418 -46.78 -67.56 -12.15
N LYS A 419 -47.94 -66.97 -12.43
CA LYS A 419 -49.28 -67.53 -12.14
C LYS A 419 -49.84 -68.40 -13.29
N LEU A 420 -49.05 -68.68 -14.33
CA LEU A 420 -49.40 -69.70 -15.34
C LEU A 420 -49.39 -71.11 -14.71
N VAL A 421 -50.52 -71.82 -14.77
CA VAL A 421 -50.69 -73.08 -14.03
C VAL A 421 -50.21 -74.29 -14.84
N VAL A 422 -49.46 -75.19 -14.20
CA VAL A 422 -48.71 -76.31 -14.82
C VAL A 422 -49.12 -77.68 -14.24
N LYS A 423 -48.70 -78.78 -14.89
CA LYS A 423 -48.75 -80.19 -14.39
C LYS A 423 -47.45 -80.54 -13.60
N PHE A 424 -47.44 -81.61 -12.79
CA PHE A 424 -46.64 -81.74 -11.53
C PHE A 424 -45.38 -82.69 -11.54
N VAL A 425 -44.27 -82.35 -10.81
CA VAL A 425 -42.85 -82.93 -10.95
C VAL A 425 -41.96 -82.93 -9.63
N PRO A 426 -40.91 -83.82 -9.42
CA PRO A 426 -40.10 -84.04 -8.16
C PRO A 426 -38.71 -83.31 -7.88
N ALA A 427 -37.80 -83.93 -7.08
CA ALA A 427 -36.77 -83.38 -6.13
C ALA A 427 -35.24 -83.36 -6.52
N ASP A 428 -34.36 -82.79 -5.68
CA ASP A 428 -32.92 -82.48 -5.92
C ASP A 428 -31.94 -82.86 -4.74
N TYR A 429 -30.63 -82.92 -4.98
CA TYR A 429 -29.57 -83.34 -4.04
C TYR A 429 -28.22 -82.55 -4.07
N THR A 430 -28.11 -81.46 -4.83
CA THR A 430 -26.81 -80.93 -5.30
C THR A 430 -25.89 -80.21 -4.28
N GLN A 431 -26.39 -79.62 -3.19
CA GLN A 431 -25.55 -78.76 -2.32
C GLN A 431 -24.51 -79.53 -1.48
N VAL A 432 -24.83 -80.76 -1.07
CA VAL A 432 -24.00 -81.59 -0.19
C VAL A 432 -22.63 -81.89 -0.78
N ASP A 433 -22.62 -82.30 -2.05
CA ASP A 433 -21.41 -82.72 -2.75
C ASP A 433 -20.47 -81.54 -3.06
N SER A 434 -20.99 -80.31 -2.97
CA SER A 434 -20.17 -79.10 -3.07
C SER A 434 -19.29 -78.91 -1.85
N GLU A 435 -19.87 -78.79 -0.64
CA GLU A 435 -19.15 -78.31 0.57
C GLU A 435 -18.00 -79.21 1.06
N ILE A 436 -17.93 -80.46 0.62
CA ILE A 436 -16.84 -81.38 0.97
C ILE A 436 -15.55 -81.09 0.18
N GLY A 437 -15.63 -80.63 -1.08
CA GLY A 437 -14.45 -80.42 -1.94
C GLY A 437 -13.60 -79.20 -1.58
N LYS A 438 -14.05 -78.39 -0.63
CA LYS A 438 -13.77 -76.96 -0.57
C LYS A 438 -12.79 -76.56 0.55
N ILE A 439 -11.89 -77.45 0.97
CA ILE A 439 -11.12 -77.37 2.22
C ILE A 439 -9.65 -76.99 1.96
N PRO A 440 -9.06 -75.95 2.60
CA PRO A 440 -7.64 -75.60 2.39
C PRO A 440 -6.65 -76.65 2.89
N SER A 441 -5.48 -76.70 2.25
CA SER A 441 -4.44 -77.73 2.46
C SER A 441 -3.29 -77.35 3.41
N ASP A 442 -3.07 -76.06 3.69
CA ASP A 442 -2.23 -75.57 4.81
C ASP A 442 -3.03 -74.55 5.64
N LEU A 443 -2.82 -74.62 6.94
CA LEU A 443 -3.70 -74.09 7.98
C LEU A 443 -2.94 -73.40 9.13
N THR A 444 -1.60 -73.47 9.18
CA THR A 444 -0.79 -72.94 10.30
C THR A 444 -0.58 -71.42 10.28
N VAL A 445 -0.75 -70.83 9.10
CA VAL A 445 -0.78 -69.38 8.88
C VAL A 445 -2.13 -68.74 9.27
N TYR A 446 -3.17 -69.56 9.38
CA TYR A 446 -4.48 -69.20 9.92
C TYR A 446 -4.51 -69.36 11.47
N THR A 447 -5.66 -69.18 12.13
CA THR A 447 -5.81 -69.32 13.60
C THR A 447 -6.25 -70.72 14.04
N ASP A 448 -5.54 -71.33 14.99
CA ASP A 448 -5.69 -72.75 15.41
C ASP A 448 -7.14 -73.18 15.73
N GLU A 449 -7.90 -72.29 16.38
CA GLU A 449 -9.30 -72.52 16.80
C GLU A 449 -10.23 -72.84 15.61
N THR A 450 -9.93 -72.29 14.44
CA THR A 450 -10.78 -72.35 13.25
C THR A 450 -10.55 -73.62 12.42
N VAL A 451 -9.45 -74.35 12.68
CA VAL A 451 -9.05 -75.59 11.99
C VAL A 451 -9.78 -76.82 12.54
N ALA A 452 -10.04 -76.84 13.86
CA ALA A 452 -10.59 -78.01 14.54
C ALA A 452 -12.07 -78.27 14.22
N ALA A 453 -12.85 -77.22 13.96
CA ALA A 453 -14.27 -77.34 13.61
C ALA A 453 -14.48 -78.10 12.29
N LEU A 454 -13.67 -77.76 11.27
CA LEU A 454 -13.81 -78.19 9.88
C LEU A 454 -13.98 -79.72 9.73
N ASN A 455 -13.08 -80.47 10.33
CA ASN A 455 -13.00 -81.92 10.17
C ASN A 455 -14.17 -82.71 10.79
N ALA A 456 -14.96 -82.09 11.68
CA ALA A 456 -16.08 -82.75 12.33
C ALA A 456 -17.32 -82.86 11.43
N ALA A 457 -17.54 -81.89 10.54
CA ALA A 457 -18.81 -81.74 9.84
C ALA A 457 -19.00 -82.65 8.61
N VAL A 458 -17.91 -82.99 7.91
CA VAL A 458 -17.92 -83.70 6.60
C VAL A 458 -18.63 -85.07 6.61
N ASN A 459 -18.68 -85.76 7.74
CA ASN A 459 -18.88 -87.22 7.81
C ASN A 459 -20.36 -87.70 7.93
N ALA A 460 -21.36 -86.98 7.37
CA ALA A 460 -22.72 -86.98 7.96
C ALA A 460 -23.97 -87.41 7.13
N VAL A 461 -23.93 -87.67 5.82
CA VAL A 461 -25.07 -87.33 4.90
C VAL A 461 -25.83 -88.49 4.19
N ASP A 462 -27.17 -88.40 4.05
CA ASP A 462 -28.12 -89.43 3.53
C ASP A 462 -29.00 -88.97 2.33
N ARG A 463 -29.61 -89.91 1.53
CA ARG A 463 -30.31 -89.60 0.24
C ARG A 463 -31.56 -90.46 -0.14
N SER A 464 -32.80 -90.11 0.26
CA SER A 464 -34.02 -90.83 -0.22
C SER A 464 -35.37 -90.04 -0.23
N LEU A 465 -35.45 -88.86 -0.84
CA LEU A 465 -36.54 -87.88 -0.54
C LEU A 465 -37.27 -87.25 -1.75
N GLY A 466 -38.54 -86.84 -1.55
CA GLY A 466 -39.40 -86.11 -2.50
C GLY A 466 -39.19 -84.58 -2.51
N LYS A 467 -39.85 -83.81 -3.41
CA LYS A 467 -39.59 -82.36 -3.54
C LYS A 467 -40.13 -81.58 -2.34
N ASP A 468 -41.22 -82.10 -1.79
CA ASP A 468 -41.82 -81.80 -0.50
C ASP A 468 -40.92 -82.15 0.71
N GLN A 469 -39.74 -82.74 0.48
CA GLN A 469 -38.82 -83.24 1.51
C GLN A 469 -37.36 -82.76 1.31
N GLN A 470 -37.13 -81.78 0.44
CA GLN A 470 -35.82 -81.17 0.16
C GLN A 470 -35.04 -80.77 1.43
N ALA A 471 -35.74 -80.25 2.45
CA ALA A 471 -35.17 -79.68 3.66
C ALA A 471 -34.25 -80.60 4.51
N THR A 472 -34.41 -81.93 4.43
CA THR A 472 -33.48 -82.86 5.13
C THR A 472 -32.17 -83.05 4.37
N VAL A 473 -32.16 -82.77 3.06
CA VAL A 473 -30.94 -82.76 2.23
C VAL A 473 -30.12 -81.50 2.50
N ASP A 474 -30.79 -80.36 2.57
CA ASP A 474 -30.13 -79.05 2.64
C ASP A 474 -29.38 -78.87 3.98
N GLY A 475 -29.96 -79.34 5.09
CA GLY A 475 -29.34 -79.28 6.43
C GLY A 475 -28.01 -80.06 6.58
N TYR A 476 -27.68 -80.91 5.60
CA TYR A 476 -26.41 -81.63 5.55
C TYR A 476 -25.28 -80.84 4.89
N ALA A 477 -25.55 -79.97 3.91
CA ALA A 477 -24.53 -79.11 3.32
C ALA A 477 -24.12 -77.98 4.28
N GLU A 478 -25.11 -77.40 4.95
CA GLU A 478 -24.98 -76.27 5.88
C GLU A 478 -23.94 -76.52 6.99
N SER A 479 -23.91 -77.75 7.52
CA SER A 479 -22.97 -78.17 8.57
C SER A 479 -21.52 -78.09 8.09
N ILE A 480 -21.25 -78.50 6.84
CA ILE A 480 -19.91 -78.67 6.28
C ILE A 480 -19.32 -77.30 5.92
N LYS A 481 -20.14 -76.43 5.31
CA LYS A 481 -19.80 -75.05 5.01
C LYS A 481 -19.43 -74.22 6.25
N THR A 482 -20.28 -74.29 7.28
CA THR A 482 -20.12 -73.54 8.54
C THR A 482 -18.76 -73.77 9.20
N ALA A 483 -18.25 -75.00 9.10
CA ALA A 483 -17.01 -75.41 9.72
C ALA A 483 -15.75 -75.00 8.92
N ARG A 484 -15.94 -74.55 7.68
CA ARG A 484 -14.92 -74.35 6.64
C ARG A 484 -14.55 -72.89 6.43
N GLU A 485 -15.56 -72.02 6.50
CA GLU A 485 -15.46 -70.56 6.28
C GLU A 485 -14.92 -69.79 7.50
N ALA A 486 -14.35 -70.49 8.48
CA ALA A 486 -13.86 -69.93 9.74
C ALA A 486 -12.39 -69.43 9.68
N LEU A 487 -11.58 -69.95 8.77
CA LEU A 487 -10.11 -69.84 8.76
C LEU A 487 -9.62 -68.39 8.49
N LYS A 488 -8.75 -67.81 9.35
CA LYS A 488 -8.18 -66.44 9.14
C LYS A 488 -6.68 -66.24 9.46
N TYR A 489 -5.97 -65.52 8.56
CA TYR A 489 -4.59 -65.00 8.69
C TYR A 489 -4.42 -63.87 9.75
N LYS A 490 -3.21 -63.28 9.90
CA LYS A 490 -2.83 -62.33 10.98
C LYS A 490 -2.11 -61.07 10.47
N ASN A 491 -2.36 -59.90 11.07
CA ASN A 491 -1.90 -58.59 10.55
C ASN A 491 -0.49 -58.11 11.01
N ALA A 492 0.07 -57.10 10.34
CA ALA A 492 1.32 -56.39 10.67
C ALA A 492 1.06 -55.03 11.39
N ASP A 493 2.11 -54.42 11.95
CA ASP A 493 2.08 -53.21 12.79
C ASP A 493 2.51 -51.95 12.02
N TYR A 494 1.76 -50.85 12.18
CA TYR A 494 1.95 -49.56 11.48
C TYR A 494 2.42 -48.38 12.35
N SER A 495 2.55 -48.59 13.65
CA SER A 495 2.71 -47.53 14.65
C SER A 495 3.91 -46.59 14.41
N ALA A 496 4.98 -47.08 13.79
CA ALA A 496 6.15 -46.28 13.44
C ALA A 496 5.88 -45.22 12.35
N VAL A 497 5.06 -45.54 11.34
CA VAL A 497 4.85 -44.65 10.18
C VAL A 497 3.94 -43.47 10.54
N GLU A 498 2.90 -43.72 11.31
CA GLU A 498 2.02 -42.64 11.80
C GLU A 498 2.78 -41.71 12.75
N THR A 499 3.69 -42.26 13.57
CA THR A 499 4.59 -41.46 14.41
C THR A 499 5.47 -40.53 13.57
N ALA A 500 5.95 -40.97 12.41
CA ALA A 500 6.73 -40.14 11.49
C ALA A 500 5.90 -39.03 10.83
N LYS A 501 4.70 -39.35 10.33
CA LYS A 501 3.77 -38.37 9.71
C LYS A 501 3.46 -37.19 10.64
N THR A 502 3.30 -37.42 11.95
CA THR A 502 2.98 -36.33 12.92
C THR A 502 4.10 -35.30 13.14
N LYS A 503 5.28 -35.48 12.55
CA LYS A 503 6.43 -34.55 12.67
C LYS A 503 6.53 -33.55 11.51
N VAL A 504 5.69 -33.67 10.49
CA VAL A 504 5.65 -32.76 9.33
C VAL A 504 5.35 -31.34 9.83
N PRO A 505 6.14 -30.32 9.45
CA PRO A 505 5.84 -28.95 9.86
C PRO A 505 4.49 -28.51 9.30
N ALA A 506 3.75 -27.76 10.10
CA ALA A 506 2.49 -27.16 9.69
C ALA A 506 2.62 -26.38 8.37
N ASP A 507 3.40 -25.31 8.39
CA ASP A 507 3.35 -24.28 7.36
C ASP A 507 4.51 -24.38 6.35
N SER A 508 4.20 -24.51 5.04
CA SER A 508 5.20 -24.49 3.96
C SER A 508 5.49 -23.13 3.35
N SER A 509 4.73 -22.07 3.68
CA SER A 509 4.99 -20.71 3.14
C SER A 509 6.36 -20.17 3.56
N LEU A 510 6.85 -20.63 4.72
CA LEU A 510 8.19 -20.33 5.24
C LEU A 510 9.32 -21.07 4.49
N TYR A 511 9.02 -22.12 3.72
CA TYR A 511 10.01 -23.04 3.13
C TYR A 511 10.08 -22.96 1.60
N THR A 512 11.26 -23.20 1.03
CA THR A 512 11.44 -23.17 -0.42
C THR A 512 10.70 -24.34 -1.07
N ALA A 513 9.96 -24.05 -2.14
CA ALA A 513 9.07 -25.00 -2.81
C ALA A 513 9.76 -26.31 -3.22
N GLU A 514 11.03 -26.25 -3.66
CA GLU A 514 11.83 -27.43 -4.00
C GLU A 514 12.08 -28.35 -2.79
N SER A 515 12.36 -27.78 -1.61
CA SER A 515 12.57 -28.56 -0.39
C SER A 515 11.25 -29.11 0.16
N TRP A 516 10.17 -28.32 0.10
CA TRP A 516 8.84 -28.77 0.53
C TRP A 516 8.30 -29.91 -0.34
N GLN A 517 8.45 -29.80 -1.66
CA GLN A 517 8.02 -30.83 -2.60
C GLN A 517 8.74 -32.17 -2.35
N ASN A 518 10.00 -32.14 -1.91
CA ASN A 518 10.75 -33.35 -1.55
C ASN A 518 10.15 -34.06 -0.33
N LEU A 519 9.70 -33.31 0.69
CA LEU A 519 8.97 -33.87 1.84
C LEU A 519 7.62 -34.45 1.41
N GLN A 520 6.81 -33.69 0.67
CA GLN A 520 5.50 -34.15 0.20
C GLN A 520 5.63 -35.45 -0.62
N ASN A 521 6.65 -35.56 -1.47
CA ASN A 521 6.93 -36.76 -2.27
C ASN A 521 7.29 -38.01 -1.42
N LYS A 522 7.82 -37.83 -0.21
CA LYS A 522 8.19 -38.93 0.71
C LYS A 522 7.04 -39.36 1.62
N ILE A 523 6.20 -38.42 2.06
CA ILE A 523 4.90 -38.74 2.69
C ILE A 523 4.04 -39.52 1.68
N ASN A 524 4.06 -39.11 0.41
CA ASN A 524 3.41 -39.76 -0.71
C ASN A 524 4.14 -41.04 -1.18
N ALA A 525 5.05 -41.63 -0.40
CA ALA A 525 5.66 -42.93 -0.68
C ALA A 525 5.19 -44.04 0.29
N VAL A 526 4.45 -43.69 1.34
CA VAL A 526 3.93 -44.64 2.33
C VAL A 526 2.97 -45.63 1.70
N VAL A 527 3.09 -46.89 2.15
CA VAL A 527 2.15 -47.95 1.84
C VAL A 527 1.69 -48.61 3.13
N GLU A 528 0.38 -48.83 3.28
CA GLU A 528 -0.23 -49.30 4.54
C GLU A 528 -0.94 -50.67 4.42
N GLY A 529 -1.39 -51.21 5.56
CA GLY A 529 -2.39 -52.28 5.64
C GLY A 529 -1.86 -53.72 5.70
N LEU A 530 -0.55 -53.92 5.88
CA LEU A 530 0.04 -55.23 5.65
C LEU A 530 -0.38 -56.27 6.68
N ASP A 531 -0.39 -57.53 6.23
CA ASP A 531 -0.44 -58.70 7.10
C ASP A 531 0.97 -59.31 7.32
N ILE A 532 1.09 -60.13 8.36
CA ILE A 532 2.22 -60.10 9.31
C ILE A 532 3.63 -60.27 8.71
N THR A 533 3.81 -61.08 7.66
CA THR A 533 5.15 -61.38 7.11
C THR A 533 5.74 -60.26 6.26
N GLN A 534 5.01 -59.16 6.05
CA GLN A 534 5.44 -58.04 5.21
C GLN A 534 5.90 -56.81 6.02
N GLN A 535 5.92 -56.92 7.35
CA GLN A 535 6.33 -55.90 8.35
C GLN A 535 7.56 -55.04 7.97
N SER A 536 8.62 -55.61 7.40
CA SER A 536 9.88 -54.89 7.18
C SER A 536 9.80 -53.77 6.13
N ARG A 537 8.76 -53.77 5.29
CA ARG A 537 8.44 -52.68 4.36
C ARG A 537 7.76 -51.51 5.06
N VAL A 538 7.01 -51.78 6.14
CA VAL A 538 6.34 -50.76 6.97
C VAL A 538 7.37 -49.80 7.56
N ASP A 539 8.34 -50.35 8.28
CA ASP A 539 9.31 -49.60 9.09
C ASP A 539 10.20 -48.69 8.22
N ALA A 540 10.38 -49.04 6.95
CA ALA A 540 11.12 -48.23 5.98
C ALA A 540 10.41 -46.92 5.63
N PHE A 541 9.08 -46.93 5.49
CA PHE A 541 8.29 -45.73 5.15
C PHE A 541 8.32 -44.67 6.25
N ALA A 542 8.36 -45.10 7.53
CA ALA A 542 8.52 -44.20 8.67
C ALA A 542 9.82 -43.39 8.55
N LYS A 543 10.94 -44.07 8.27
CA LYS A 543 12.25 -43.43 8.17
C LYS A 543 12.36 -42.51 6.96
N ASP A 544 11.80 -42.90 5.83
CA ASP A 544 11.83 -42.12 4.59
C ASP A 544 11.09 -40.77 4.71
N ILE A 545 10.09 -40.67 5.60
CA ILE A 545 9.44 -39.41 5.99
C ILE A 545 10.35 -38.57 6.91
N GLU A 546 10.88 -39.13 8.00
CA GLU A 546 11.66 -38.35 8.97
C GLU A 546 12.94 -37.75 8.37
N ASP A 547 13.62 -38.50 7.51
CA ASP A 547 14.81 -38.01 6.79
C ASP A 547 14.47 -36.89 5.77
N ALA A 548 13.22 -36.82 5.30
CA ALA A 548 12.74 -35.77 4.40
C ALA A 548 12.28 -34.51 5.14
N ILE A 549 11.69 -34.65 6.33
CA ILE A 549 11.37 -33.54 7.24
C ILE A 549 12.67 -32.80 7.61
N ALA A 550 13.75 -33.54 7.86
CA ALA A 550 15.07 -32.99 8.15
C ALA A 550 15.76 -32.28 6.95
N ALA A 551 15.20 -32.35 5.74
CA ALA A 551 15.78 -31.79 4.51
C ALA A 551 15.16 -30.46 4.05
N LEU A 552 14.21 -29.91 4.80
CA LEU A 552 13.51 -28.65 4.52
C LEU A 552 14.45 -27.43 4.63
N ARG A 553 14.18 -26.38 3.84
CA ARG A 553 14.98 -25.13 3.78
C ARG A 553 14.08 -23.91 3.71
N TYR A 554 14.41 -22.84 4.43
CA TYR A 554 13.57 -21.63 4.51
C TYR A 554 13.75 -20.65 3.33
N VAL A 555 12.71 -19.85 3.04
CA VAL A 555 12.72 -18.73 2.06
C VAL A 555 13.45 -17.51 2.64
N LEU A 556 14.05 -16.64 1.83
CA LEU A 556 14.70 -15.40 2.31
C LEU A 556 13.69 -14.33 2.78
N ALA A 557 14.10 -13.52 3.75
CA ALA A 557 13.34 -12.39 4.29
C ALA A 557 13.28 -11.17 3.35
N ASN A 558 12.35 -10.24 3.59
CA ASN A 558 12.16 -8.97 2.88
C ASN A 558 12.98 -7.84 3.54
N TYR A 559 13.76 -7.09 2.76
CA TYR A 559 14.66 -6.01 3.20
C TYR A 559 14.31 -4.61 2.63
N ASP A 560 13.11 -4.41 2.07
CA ASP A 560 12.74 -3.16 1.39
C ASP A 560 12.82 -1.93 2.33
N GLU A 561 12.43 -2.11 3.59
CA GLU A 561 12.53 -1.05 4.62
C GLU A 561 13.96 -0.74 5.05
N VAL A 562 14.86 -1.72 4.97
CA VAL A 562 16.30 -1.52 5.19
C VAL A 562 16.89 -0.69 4.06
N THR A 563 16.32 -0.83 2.85
CA THR A 563 16.74 -0.09 1.65
C THR A 563 16.26 1.36 1.70
N LYS A 564 15.02 1.61 2.15
CA LYS A 564 14.57 2.98 2.50
C LYS A 564 15.45 3.58 3.60
N ALA A 565 15.81 2.79 4.63
CA ALA A 565 16.58 3.27 5.77
C ALA A 565 17.99 3.80 5.48
N LYS A 566 18.59 3.40 4.36
CA LYS A 566 19.89 3.93 3.91
C LYS A 566 19.74 5.27 3.15
N GLY A 567 18.53 5.78 2.97
CA GLY A 567 18.22 7.01 2.24
C GLY A 567 18.42 8.29 3.06
N GLU A 568 18.05 8.30 4.34
CA GLU A 568 18.08 9.51 5.19
C GLU A 568 19.44 9.74 5.90
N ILE A 569 20.52 9.14 5.40
CA ILE A 569 21.87 9.41 5.92
C ILE A 569 22.28 10.83 5.51
N PRO A 570 22.70 11.72 6.45
CA PRO A 570 23.12 13.07 6.11
C PRO A 570 24.27 13.10 5.09
N SER A 571 24.16 14.00 4.11
CA SER A 571 24.99 14.01 2.90
C SER A 571 26.42 14.53 3.10
N ASP A 572 26.69 15.27 4.16
CA ASP A 572 28.05 15.59 4.63
C ASP A 572 28.21 15.18 6.10
N LEU A 573 29.03 14.14 6.31
CA LEU A 573 29.33 13.59 7.63
C LEU A 573 30.59 14.19 8.27
N SER A 574 31.31 15.09 7.57
CA SER A 574 32.63 15.59 8.00
C SER A 574 32.59 16.51 9.23
N LEU A 575 31.50 17.24 9.43
CA LEU A 575 31.25 18.11 10.58
C LEU A 575 31.07 17.32 11.89
N TYR A 576 30.65 16.07 11.79
CA TYR A 576 30.44 15.18 12.92
C TYR A 576 31.74 14.49 13.33
N THR A 577 31.81 14.09 14.59
CA THR A 577 32.90 13.34 15.20
C THR A 577 33.05 11.98 14.54
N ASP A 578 34.29 11.67 14.16
CA ASP A 578 34.64 10.44 13.44
C ASP A 578 34.19 9.19 14.22
N GLU A 579 34.09 9.25 15.56
CA GLU A 579 33.54 8.20 16.42
C GLU A 579 32.03 7.93 16.19
N THR A 580 31.21 8.97 16.03
CA THR A 580 29.76 8.81 15.79
C THR A 580 29.48 8.42 14.34
N VAL A 581 30.25 8.96 13.40
CA VAL A 581 30.24 8.54 11.98
C VAL A 581 30.70 7.08 11.83
N ALA A 582 31.70 6.64 12.61
CA ALA A 582 32.11 5.23 12.64
C ALA A 582 30.99 4.32 13.14
N LYS A 583 30.27 4.69 14.21
CA LYS A 583 29.14 3.91 14.75
C LYS A 583 27.98 3.79 13.77
N LEU A 584 27.68 4.84 13.00
CA LEU A 584 26.71 4.76 11.90
C LEU A 584 27.17 3.76 10.82
N ASN A 585 28.44 3.82 10.41
CA ASN A 585 29.01 2.85 9.47
C ASN A 585 29.07 1.42 10.04
N GLU A 586 29.24 1.25 11.35
CA GLU A 586 29.23 -0.05 12.03
C GLU A 586 27.84 -0.71 11.96
N VAL A 587 26.77 0.05 12.23
CA VAL A 587 25.37 -0.39 12.05
C VAL A 587 25.06 -0.71 10.59
N LEU A 588 25.55 0.09 9.64
CA LEU A 588 25.32 -0.11 8.19
C LEU A 588 26.03 -1.33 7.60
N ASN A 589 27.15 -1.75 8.21
CA ASN A 589 27.92 -2.94 7.85
C ASN A 589 27.45 -4.21 8.60
N GLY A 590 26.76 -4.06 9.74
CA GLY A 590 26.22 -5.17 10.54
C GLY A 590 24.92 -5.80 10.01
N ILE A 591 24.46 -5.41 8.83
CA ILE A 591 23.23 -5.90 8.21
C ILE A 591 23.53 -7.20 7.46
N ASP A 592 23.08 -8.33 8.01
CA ASP A 592 23.14 -9.61 7.33
C ASP A 592 21.98 -9.70 6.32
N TYR A 593 22.30 -9.78 5.03
CA TYR A 593 21.35 -9.89 3.92
C TYR A 593 21.05 -11.35 3.51
N THR A 594 21.44 -12.33 4.32
CA THR A 594 21.26 -13.77 4.05
C THR A 594 20.21 -14.47 4.92
N LEU A 595 19.47 -13.70 5.73
CA LEU A 595 18.51 -14.24 6.70
C LEU A 595 17.23 -14.75 6.02
N ASP A 596 16.68 -15.82 6.59
CA ASP A 596 15.42 -16.41 6.16
C ASP A 596 14.19 -15.72 6.79
N ILE A 597 13.01 -15.98 6.21
CA ILE A 597 11.74 -15.35 6.56
C ILE A 597 11.26 -15.65 7.99
N THR A 598 11.76 -16.72 8.65
CA THR A 598 11.54 -16.93 10.11
C THR A 598 12.32 -15.94 10.98
N LYS A 599 13.17 -15.11 10.36
CA LYS A 599 13.91 -13.99 10.93
C LYS A 599 13.46 -12.65 10.36
N GLN A 600 12.29 -12.55 9.74
CA GLN A 600 11.72 -11.27 9.28
C GLN A 600 11.73 -10.23 10.41
N ALA A 601 11.28 -10.60 11.61
CA ALA A 601 11.33 -9.73 12.80
C ALA A 601 12.75 -9.34 13.27
N THR A 602 13.81 -9.99 12.79
CA THR A 602 15.20 -9.52 12.96
C THR A 602 15.55 -8.51 11.86
N VAL A 603 15.17 -8.81 10.60
CA VAL A 603 15.37 -7.91 9.46
C VAL A 603 14.66 -6.57 9.69
N ASP A 604 13.45 -6.59 10.25
CA ASP A 604 12.65 -5.42 10.60
C ASP A 604 13.25 -4.59 11.76
N THR A 605 14.33 -5.05 12.42
CA THR A 605 15.11 -4.23 13.37
C THR A 605 16.25 -3.45 12.73
N TYR A 606 16.71 -3.85 11.53
CA TYR A 606 17.73 -3.10 10.79
C TYR A 606 17.26 -1.68 10.41
N PRO A 607 16.01 -1.43 9.95
CA PRO A 607 15.56 -0.08 9.73
C PRO A 607 15.63 0.75 11.02
N PRO A 608 14.97 0.39 12.16
CA PRO A 608 15.13 1.06 13.47
C PRO A 608 16.56 1.47 13.78
N ALA A 609 17.48 0.50 13.78
CA ALA A 609 18.88 0.73 14.12
C ALA A 609 19.55 1.80 13.23
N ILE A 610 19.24 1.86 11.93
CA ILE A 610 19.91 2.79 11.00
C ILE A 610 19.52 4.26 11.25
N ARG A 611 18.22 4.59 11.44
CA ARG A 611 17.84 6.00 11.69
C ARG A 611 18.06 6.40 13.16
N GLU A 612 18.11 5.44 14.10
CA GLU A 612 18.65 5.68 15.44
C GLU A 612 20.16 5.99 15.39
N ALA A 613 20.94 5.30 14.55
CA ALA A 613 22.36 5.60 14.37
C ALA A 613 22.60 6.95 13.67
N ILE A 614 21.74 7.37 12.75
CA ILE A 614 21.72 8.73 12.17
C ILE A 614 21.44 9.77 13.26
N LYS A 615 20.45 9.52 14.14
CA LYS A 615 20.05 10.40 15.25
C LYS A 615 21.15 10.61 16.30
N ASN A 616 22.15 9.74 16.38
CA ASN A 616 23.22 9.78 17.38
C ASN A 616 24.55 10.41 16.87
N LEU A 617 24.56 11.08 15.71
CA LEU A 617 25.70 11.85 15.21
C LEU A 617 25.97 13.10 16.08
N LYS A 618 27.24 13.43 16.36
CA LYS A 618 27.65 14.57 17.23
C LYS A 618 28.77 15.42 16.65
N TYR A 619 28.69 16.75 16.75
CA TYR A 619 29.72 17.69 16.25
C TYR A 619 31.06 17.66 17.01
N LYS A 620 32.13 18.17 16.37
CA LYS A 620 33.51 18.31 16.89
C LYS A 620 33.68 19.50 17.88
N PRO A 621 34.84 19.74 18.54
CA PRO A 621 35.05 20.84 19.51
C PRO A 621 35.86 22.06 19.01
N ALA A 622 35.99 23.12 19.84
CA ALA A 622 36.73 24.38 19.57
C ALA A 622 38.10 24.55 20.30
N ASP A 623 38.94 25.49 19.83
CA ASP A 623 40.37 25.69 20.17
C ASP A 623 40.68 27.05 20.87
N TYR A 624 41.38 27.02 22.01
CA TYR A 624 41.58 28.12 23.00
C TYR A 624 42.98 28.80 22.99
N THR A 625 43.84 28.59 21.99
CA THR A 625 45.29 28.86 22.12
C THR A 625 45.76 30.31 22.38
N ALA A 626 44.99 31.34 22.02
CA ALA A 626 45.46 32.73 22.19
C ALA A 626 45.44 33.22 23.66
N VAL A 627 44.60 32.62 24.50
CA VAL A 627 44.23 33.06 25.86
C VAL A 627 45.41 33.31 26.81
N ASP A 628 46.47 32.52 26.68
CA ASP A 628 47.56 32.51 27.65
C ASP A 628 48.66 33.56 27.37
N ALA A 629 48.61 34.26 26.22
CA ALA A 629 49.72 35.08 25.75
C ALA A 629 49.96 36.39 26.53
N ALA A 630 48.91 37.15 26.86
CA ALA A 630 49.07 38.55 27.27
C ALA A 630 49.64 38.83 28.67
N LYS A 631 49.93 37.82 29.50
CA LYS A 631 49.92 37.96 30.98
C LYS A 631 51.20 38.52 31.65
N GLU A 632 52.05 39.32 30.96
CA GLU A 632 53.48 39.46 31.35
C GLU A 632 54.11 40.88 31.59
N LYS A 633 53.43 42.05 31.69
CA LYS A 633 54.11 43.38 31.48
C LYS A 633 53.60 44.66 32.24
N VAL A 634 54.47 45.58 32.80
CA VAL A 634 54.17 47.01 33.27
C VAL A 634 55.39 47.86 33.84
N PRO A 635 55.37 49.24 33.93
CA PRO A 635 56.45 50.15 34.43
C PRO A 635 56.08 51.12 35.61
N THR A 636 56.99 52.00 36.08
CA THR A 636 57.04 52.55 37.49
C THR A 636 56.52 53.97 37.92
N ASP A 637 57.20 55.09 37.59
CA ASP A 637 57.45 56.22 38.56
C ASP A 637 57.99 57.50 37.83
N SER A 638 57.87 58.78 38.23
CA SER A 638 57.11 59.60 39.24
C SER A 638 57.11 61.11 38.83
N SER A 639 56.17 61.99 39.23
CA SER A 639 55.84 63.36 38.69
C SER A 639 56.87 64.50 38.53
N LEU A 640 58.12 64.19 38.29
CA LEU A 640 58.87 64.87 37.20
C LEU A 640 58.53 64.25 35.83
N TYR A 641 58.15 62.96 35.87
CA TYR A 641 57.50 62.10 34.89
C TYR A 641 55.97 62.21 35.09
N THR A 642 55.24 61.20 35.60
CA THR A 642 53.98 61.36 36.38
C THR A 642 53.71 60.14 37.29
N GLU A 643 53.14 60.35 38.49
CA GLU A 643 53.23 59.40 39.64
C GLU A 643 52.46 58.08 39.59
N GLU A 644 51.56 57.87 38.62
CA GLU A 644 50.58 56.77 38.71
C GLU A 644 50.49 55.89 37.45
N SER A 645 51.53 55.90 36.59
CA SER A 645 51.69 55.08 35.37
C SER A 645 51.91 53.57 35.61
N TRP A 646 51.40 53.04 36.73
CA TRP A 646 51.95 51.88 37.44
C TRP A 646 50.90 50.89 37.94
N GLN A 647 49.72 51.37 38.35
CA GLN A 647 48.83 50.60 39.21
C GLN A 647 47.80 49.72 38.45
N GLU A 648 47.51 50.02 37.18
CA GLU A 648 46.43 49.37 36.41
C GLU A 648 46.82 48.02 35.75
N LEU A 649 48.07 47.56 35.91
CA LEU A 649 48.52 46.19 35.60
C LEU A 649 47.53 45.09 36.04
N GLN A 650 46.94 45.29 37.21
CA GLN A 650 46.81 44.17 38.15
C GLN A 650 45.53 43.34 37.96
N ASP A 651 44.43 43.96 37.50
CA ASP A 651 43.10 43.35 37.55
C ASP A 651 42.72 42.53 36.32
N LYS A 652 43.37 42.79 35.17
CA LYS A 652 43.07 42.15 33.86
C LYS A 652 43.29 40.64 33.82
N LEU A 653 44.00 40.06 34.78
CA LEU A 653 44.42 38.65 34.80
C LEU A 653 43.26 37.61 34.96
N ASN A 654 42.05 38.04 35.32
CA ASN A 654 41.15 37.25 36.19
C ASN A 654 39.82 36.70 35.59
N ALA A 655 39.50 36.87 34.29
CA ALA A 655 38.11 36.76 33.79
C ALA A 655 37.80 35.69 32.69
N VAL A 656 38.25 34.43 32.84
CA VAL A 656 38.23 33.40 31.76
C VAL A 656 37.12 32.32 31.91
N ARG A 657 36.56 31.78 30.80
CA ARG A 657 35.58 30.66 30.74
C ARG A 657 35.91 29.63 29.65
N THR A 658 35.37 28.41 29.74
CA THR A 658 35.81 27.24 28.93
C THR A 658 34.71 26.21 28.61
N GLY A 659 34.69 25.64 27.39
CA GLY A 659 34.21 24.27 27.13
C GLY A 659 33.13 24.07 26.05
N LEU A 660 33.36 24.53 24.82
CA LEU A 660 32.34 24.60 23.75
C LEU A 660 32.63 23.70 22.53
N ASP A 661 31.62 23.49 21.68
CA ASP A 661 31.74 22.73 20.42
C ASP A 661 32.26 23.58 19.24
N ILE A 662 32.54 22.97 18.08
CA ILE A 662 33.15 23.61 16.90
C ILE A 662 32.27 24.66 16.23
N THR A 663 30.97 24.73 16.56
CA THR A 663 30.09 25.83 16.13
C THR A 663 30.28 27.11 16.96
N HIS A 664 31.07 27.05 18.03
CA HIS A 664 31.28 28.13 19.02
C HIS A 664 32.73 28.69 19.05
N GLN A 665 33.53 28.47 18.01
CA GLN A 665 34.96 28.82 17.96
C GLN A 665 35.32 30.30 18.25
N ALA A 666 34.36 31.22 18.29
CA ALA A 666 34.59 32.65 18.53
C ALA A 666 34.52 33.10 20.01
N GLU A 667 33.94 32.32 20.95
CA GLU A 667 33.84 32.70 22.37
C GLU A 667 35.18 32.57 23.14
N VAL A 668 36.28 32.46 22.41
CA VAL A 668 37.39 31.59 22.77
C VAL A 668 38.73 32.31 22.64
N ASP A 669 39.02 32.89 21.48
CA ASP A 669 40.18 33.78 21.27
C ASP A 669 40.13 35.06 22.12
N LYS A 670 38.97 35.36 22.72
CA LYS A 670 38.70 36.65 23.38
C LYS A 670 39.50 36.90 24.65
N PHE A 671 39.83 35.86 25.42
CA PHE A 671 40.55 36.04 26.70
C PHE A 671 42.06 36.33 26.54
N ALA A 672 42.53 36.43 25.29
CA ALA A 672 43.93 36.53 24.89
C ALA A 672 44.59 37.90 25.01
N SER A 673 43.80 38.97 24.88
CA SER A 673 44.33 40.32 24.64
C SER A 673 44.27 41.23 25.87
N ASP A 674 43.53 40.83 26.91
CA ASP A 674 43.11 41.73 28.00
C ASP A 674 44.26 42.29 28.85
N ILE A 675 45.43 41.63 28.87
CA ILE A 675 46.46 41.81 29.90
C ILE A 675 47.74 42.51 29.37
N GLU A 676 47.88 42.73 28.06
CA GLU A 676 49.18 43.08 27.48
C GLU A 676 49.49 44.59 27.40
N ASP A 677 48.45 45.43 27.40
CA ASP A 677 48.53 46.85 26.97
C ASP A 677 48.91 47.86 28.06
N ALA A 678 48.95 47.50 29.35
CA ALA A 678 49.02 48.47 30.46
C ALA A 678 50.40 49.16 30.69
N LEU A 679 51.29 49.21 29.69
CA LEU A 679 52.76 49.15 29.90
C LEU A 679 53.60 50.45 29.74
N GLU A 680 53.11 51.67 29.42
CA GLU A 680 54.01 52.70 28.80
C GLU A 680 53.86 54.23 29.16
N ASN A 681 54.79 54.78 30.00
CA ASN A 681 55.54 56.08 29.89
C ASN A 681 54.88 57.53 30.04
N LEU A 682 55.54 58.57 30.66
CA LEU A 682 55.09 60.03 30.80
C LEU A 682 56.21 61.12 31.10
N GLU A 683 56.05 62.46 30.81
CA GLU A 683 56.98 63.62 31.17
C GLU A 683 56.38 65.10 31.06
N TYR A 684 57.07 66.20 31.51
CA TYR A 684 56.61 67.64 31.65
C TYR A 684 57.65 68.82 31.40
N VAL A 685 57.24 70.08 31.03
CA VAL A 685 57.93 71.42 31.34
C VAL A 685 57.27 72.73 30.76
N GLY A 686 57.43 73.94 31.40
CA GLY A 686 57.41 75.31 30.75
C GLY A 686 56.76 76.56 31.48
N ALA A 687 57.26 77.83 31.28
CA ALA A 687 56.65 79.16 31.67
C ALA A 687 57.41 80.45 31.14
N ASN A 688 56.83 81.71 31.11
CA ASN A 688 57.39 83.03 30.56
C ASN A 688 56.39 84.26 30.59
N TYR A 689 56.53 85.38 29.81
CA TYR A 689 55.46 86.43 29.60
C TYR A 689 54.68 86.24 28.29
N ASP A 690 55.24 85.48 27.36
CA ASP A 690 54.50 84.94 26.23
C ASP A 690 53.33 84.08 26.72
N ASP A 691 53.30 83.70 28.00
CA ASP A 691 52.23 83.06 28.76
C ASP A 691 51.12 84.01 29.20
N VAL A 692 51.36 85.32 29.32
CA VAL A 692 50.28 86.33 29.48
C VAL A 692 49.70 86.68 28.11
N ARG A 693 50.56 86.84 27.10
CA ARG A 693 50.12 87.11 25.72
C ARG A 693 49.45 85.89 25.11
N LYS A 694 49.97 84.68 25.37
CA LYS A 694 49.25 83.43 25.20
C LYS A 694 48.02 83.43 26.07
N ALA A 695 48.05 83.68 27.38
CA ALA A 695 46.81 83.64 28.16
C ALA A 695 45.69 84.51 27.57
N ILE A 696 45.98 85.65 26.94
CA ILE A 696 44.97 86.44 26.19
C ILE A 696 44.72 85.93 24.76
N GLN A 697 45.71 85.37 24.07
CA GLN A 697 45.55 84.73 22.76
C GLN A 697 44.83 83.38 22.87
N GLU A 698 45.35 82.43 23.66
CA GLU A 698 44.65 81.28 24.26
C GLU A 698 43.25 81.70 24.75
N ALA A 699 43.08 82.78 25.52
CA ALA A 699 41.72 83.20 25.90
C ALA A 699 40.88 83.55 24.67
N ASN A 700 41.31 84.41 23.74
CA ASN A 700 40.50 84.79 22.59
C ASN A 700 40.24 83.64 21.60
N ASP A 701 41.18 82.70 21.48
CA ASP A 701 41.10 81.51 20.61
C ASP A 701 40.30 80.36 21.26
N THR A 702 40.27 80.31 22.60
CA THR A 702 39.52 79.29 23.37
C THR A 702 38.11 79.77 23.71
N MET A 703 37.90 81.08 23.97
CA MET A 703 36.63 81.78 24.25
C MET A 703 35.71 81.86 23.01
N ASP A 704 35.53 80.73 22.35
CA ASP A 704 34.55 80.51 21.30
C ASP A 704 33.12 80.64 21.85
N GLU A 705 32.26 81.33 21.08
CA GLU A 705 30.88 81.65 21.42
C GLU A 705 30.03 80.39 21.69
N LYS A 706 30.27 79.34 20.90
CA LYS A 706 29.60 78.03 21.00
C LYS A 706 30.23 77.19 22.10
N LEU A 707 31.54 77.23 22.28
CA LEU A 707 32.21 76.31 23.21
C LEU A 707 32.02 76.68 24.70
N HIS A 708 31.76 77.93 25.08
CA HIS A 708 31.79 78.34 26.51
C HIS A 708 30.61 79.22 26.96
N THR A 709 30.27 79.14 28.26
CA THR A 709 29.12 79.85 28.84
C THR A 709 29.31 81.36 28.81
N ALA A 710 28.23 82.12 28.57
CA ALA A 710 28.31 83.58 28.52
C ALA A 710 28.80 84.20 29.84
N ALA A 711 28.53 83.56 30.98
CA ALA A 711 28.99 84.00 32.30
C ALA A 711 30.51 83.81 32.48
N SER A 712 31.03 82.65 32.09
CA SER A 712 32.46 82.36 32.20
C SER A 712 33.28 83.17 31.18
N ARG A 713 32.78 83.30 29.94
CA ARG A 713 33.35 84.20 28.92
C ARG A 713 33.35 85.66 29.38
N ALA A 714 32.33 86.11 30.12
CA ALA A 714 32.33 87.43 30.74
C ALA A 714 33.40 87.54 31.83
N ALA A 715 33.58 86.53 32.70
CA ALA A 715 34.65 86.51 33.71
C ALA A 715 36.05 86.55 33.07
N VAL A 716 36.28 85.83 31.96
CA VAL A 716 37.52 85.94 31.17
C VAL A 716 37.70 87.34 30.60
N ARG A 717 36.67 87.95 30.00
CA ARG A 717 36.76 89.35 29.51
C ARG A 717 37.04 90.32 30.65
N THR A 718 36.48 90.12 31.84
CA THR A 718 36.83 90.90 33.03
C THR A 718 38.29 90.67 33.46
N ALA A 719 38.78 89.43 33.45
CA ALA A 719 40.18 89.13 33.78
C ALA A 719 41.15 89.74 32.77
N ILE A 720 40.88 89.63 31.46
CA ILE A 720 41.63 90.28 30.37
C ILE A 720 41.67 91.80 30.57
N ASN A 721 40.52 92.42 30.88
CA ASN A 721 40.41 93.86 31.12
C ASN A 721 41.09 94.32 32.43
N LEU A 722 41.57 93.40 33.27
CA LEU A 722 42.38 93.66 34.47
C LEU A 722 43.89 93.47 34.25
N VAL A 723 44.34 93.08 33.06
CA VAL A 723 45.74 92.72 32.80
C VAL A 723 46.63 93.94 32.57
N ASP A 724 47.53 94.15 33.52
CA ASP A 724 48.66 95.05 33.36
C ASP A 724 49.84 94.27 32.73
N TYR A 725 50.11 94.52 31.44
CA TYR A 725 51.03 93.75 30.58
C TYR A 725 52.55 94.00 30.85
N THR A 726 52.96 94.23 32.10
CA THR A 726 54.14 95.07 32.42
C THR A 726 55.21 94.51 33.40
N LEU A 727 55.31 93.19 33.66
CA LEU A 727 56.21 92.59 34.69
C LEU A 727 57.27 91.56 34.13
N ASP A 728 57.77 90.57 34.92
CA ASP A 728 58.91 89.67 34.57
C ASP A 728 58.98 88.28 35.29
N ILE A 729 59.87 87.34 34.90
CA ILE A 729 60.05 85.97 35.49
C ILE A 729 60.67 85.91 36.91
N THR A 730 60.86 87.03 37.60
CA THR A 730 61.12 87.08 39.06
C THR A 730 59.91 87.64 39.80
N LYS A 731 59.18 88.53 39.13
CA LYS A 731 57.74 88.74 39.29
C LYS A 731 56.89 87.58 38.77
N GLN A 732 57.44 86.39 38.49
CA GLN A 732 56.74 85.21 37.94
C GLN A 732 55.35 85.03 38.57
N ALA A 733 55.25 84.90 39.89
CA ALA A 733 53.97 84.78 40.62
C ALA A 733 53.01 86.00 40.54
N THR A 734 53.39 87.09 39.89
CA THR A 734 52.56 88.25 39.54
C THR A 734 52.40 88.41 38.01
N VAL A 735 53.36 87.92 37.20
CA VAL A 735 53.21 87.68 35.74
C VAL A 735 52.15 86.65 35.54
N ASP A 736 52.39 85.44 36.03
CA ASP A 736 51.46 84.34 36.28
C ASP A 736 50.33 84.80 37.22
N GLY A 737 50.51 85.88 37.97
CA GLY A 737 49.40 86.54 38.67
C GLY A 737 48.38 87.16 37.71
N TYR A 738 48.81 87.69 36.56
CA TYR A 738 47.92 88.08 35.45
C TYR A 738 47.69 86.92 34.48
N ALA A 739 48.74 86.22 34.03
CA ALA A 739 48.70 85.04 33.15
C ALA A 739 47.77 83.97 33.70
N ALA A 740 47.74 83.74 35.02
CA ALA A 740 46.81 82.88 35.74
C ALA A 740 45.84 83.65 36.65
N ALA A 741 45.58 84.94 36.40
CA ALA A 741 44.24 85.50 36.59
C ALA A 741 43.40 85.25 35.33
N ILE A 742 43.98 85.49 34.14
CA ILE A 742 43.41 85.13 32.84
C ILE A 742 43.29 83.61 32.74
N ARG A 743 44.39 82.83 32.87
CA ARG A 743 44.35 81.35 32.80
C ARG A 743 43.55 80.73 33.93
N LYS A 744 43.43 81.37 35.10
CA LYS A 744 42.44 80.94 36.10
C LYS A 744 41.03 81.15 35.56
N ALA A 745 40.68 82.36 35.10
CA ALA A 745 39.39 82.62 34.46
C ALA A 745 39.16 81.76 33.20
N VAL A 746 40.20 81.34 32.47
CA VAL A 746 40.14 80.46 31.28
C VAL A 746 40.06 78.98 31.65
N SER A 747 40.62 78.56 32.79
CA SER A 747 40.35 77.24 33.39
C SER A 747 38.99 77.19 34.07
N GLU A 748 38.50 78.35 34.51
CA GLU A 748 37.14 78.62 34.97
C GLU A 748 36.24 79.07 33.80
N LEU A 749 36.68 78.90 32.54
CA LEU A 749 35.74 78.82 31.42
C LEU A 749 34.96 77.54 31.60
N GLU A 750 33.83 77.66 32.29
CA GLU A 750 32.71 76.76 32.12
C GLU A 750 32.45 76.68 30.62
N TYR A 751 32.81 75.55 30.05
CA TYR A 751 32.42 75.15 28.71
C TYR A 751 30.89 75.03 28.69
N ASN A 752 30.24 75.33 27.56
CA ASN A 752 28.82 75.04 27.44
C ASN A 752 28.61 73.52 27.60
N PRO A 753 27.47 73.08 28.18
CA PRO A 753 27.12 71.67 28.14
C PRO A 753 27.08 71.19 26.70
N ALA A 754 27.55 69.97 26.43
CA ALA A 754 27.35 69.36 25.13
C ALA A 754 25.85 69.24 24.83
N ASP A 755 25.47 69.38 23.56
CA ASP A 755 24.10 69.10 23.14
C ASP A 755 23.86 67.59 23.10
N TYR A 756 23.10 67.11 24.09
CA TYR A 756 22.62 65.74 24.18
C TYR A 756 21.31 65.53 23.40
N SER A 757 20.81 66.47 22.61
CA SER A 757 19.56 66.32 21.82
C SER A 757 19.58 65.05 20.95
N ALA A 758 20.70 64.80 20.25
CA ALA A 758 20.93 63.60 19.46
C ALA A 758 20.96 62.34 20.33
N VAL A 759 21.68 62.35 21.47
CA VAL A 759 21.74 61.21 22.40
C VAL A 759 20.39 60.91 23.02
N ASN A 760 19.60 61.92 23.38
CA ASN A 760 18.26 61.76 23.95
C ASN A 760 17.26 61.26 22.89
N THR A 761 17.46 61.65 21.63
CA THR A 761 16.71 61.10 20.48
C THR A 761 17.07 59.62 20.26
N ALA A 762 18.37 59.27 20.32
CA ALA A 762 18.86 57.90 20.22
C ALA A 762 18.36 57.02 21.39
N LYS A 763 18.46 57.51 22.63
CA LYS A 763 17.85 56.90 23.83
C LYS A 763 16.33 56.72 23.67
N GLY A 764 15.65 57.64 22.98
CA GLY A 764 14.22 57.56 22.64
C GLY A 764 13.87 56.52 21.56
N LYS A 765 14.83 56.11 20.72
CA LYS A 765 14.70 55.04 19.71
C LYS A 765 14.88 53.63 20.30
N VAL A 766 15.41 53.49 21.51
CA VAL A 766 15.64 52.20 22.18
C VAL A 766 14.32 51.41 22.32
N PRO A 767 14.26 50.14 21.86
CA PRO A 767 13.07 49.31 22.03
C PRO A 767 12.68 49.15 23.51
N LYS A 768 11.37 49.14 23.79
CA LYS A 768 10.85 49.02 25.17
C LYS A 768 10.76 47.57 25.67
N ASP A 769 11.00 46.61 24.80
CA ASP A 769 10.94 45.18 25.08
C ASP A 769 12.26 44.53 24.65
N SER A 770 12.99 44.00 25.62
CA SER A 770 14.27 43.30 25.41
C SER A 770 14.08 41.82 25.11
N SER A 771 12.89 41.25 25.35
CA SER A 771 12.66 39.80 25.38
C SER A 771 12.72 39.12 24.01
N ILE A 772 12.74 39.92 22.94
CA ILE A 772 12.80 39.46 21.54
C ILE A 772 14.20 39.60 20.90
N TYR A 773 15.20 40.10 21.63
CA TYR A 773 16.56 40.37 21.12
C TYR A 773 17.59 39.43 21.77
N THR A 774 18.67 39.11 21.04
CA THR A 774 19.74 38.27 21.60
C THR A 774 20.38 38.96 22.79
N ALA A 775 20.68 38.20 23.84
CA ALA A 775 21.32 38.74 25.05
C ALA A 775 22.63 39.47 24.72
N GLU A 776 23.40 39.00 23.74
CA GLU A 776 24.61 39.67 23.23
C GLU A 776 24.31 41.07 22.65
N SER A 777 23.40 41.18 21.67
CA SER A 777 23.15 42.46 20.99
C SER A 777 22.39 43.44 21.89
N TRP A 778 21.49 42.92 22.74
CA TRP A 778 20.82 43.71 23.76
C TRP A 778 21.80 44.22 24.83
N GLN A 779 22.73 43.40 25.29
CA GLN A 779 23.78 43.83 26.23
C GLN A 779 24.69 44.86 25.58
N ASN A 780 25.11 44.70 24.32
CA ASN A 780 25.87 45.72 23.59
C ASN A 780 25.13 47.07 23.55
N LEU A 781 23.82 47.08 23.28
CA LEU A 781 23.02 48.31 23.36
C LEU A 781 22.96 48.88 24.79
N GLN A 782 22.77 48.04 25.81
CA GLN A 782 22.82 48.47 27.22
C GLN A 782 24.19 49.04 27.60
N ASP A 783 25.28 48.47 27.07
CA ASP A 783 26.65 48.92 27.31
C ASP A 783 26.91 50.26 26.60
N LYS A 784 26.43 50.47 25.37
CA LYS A 784 26.47 51.78 24.69
C LYS A 784 25.64 52.83 25.43
N LEU A 785 24.48 52.46 25.97
CA LEU A 785 23.63 53.34 26.79
C LEU A 785 24.28 53.70 28.13
N ALA A 786 24.98 52.75 28.77
CA ALA A 786 25.74 52.95 30.00
C ALA A 786 27.06 53.71 29.78
N ALA A 787 27.66 53.59 28.59
CA ALA A 787 28.85 54.34 28.20
C ALA A 787 28.60 55.85 28.04
N VAL A 788 27.33 56.29 27.94
CA VAL A 788 26.95 57.70 27.93
C VAL A 788 27.27 58.34 29.28
N LYS A 789 28.44 58.96 29.37
CA LYS A 789 28.73 59.93 30.42
C LYS A 789 27.85 61.16 30.18
N GLU A 790 27.03 61.53 31.16
CA GLU A 790 26.15 62.70 31.11
C GLU A 790 26.81 63.93 31.74
N ASN A 791 26.33 65.13 31.38
CA ASN A 791 26.91 66.42 31.78
C ASN A 791 28.36 66.64 31.30
N LEU A 792 28.78 65.98 30.22
CA LEU A 792 30.00 66.37 29.51
C LEU A 792 29.83 67.75 28.89
N ASP A 793 30.95 68.47 28.80
CA ASP A 793 31.01 69.74 28.10
C ASP A 793 31.22 69.58 26.59
N ILE A 794 30.95 70.65 25.86
CA ILE A 794 30.92 70.68 24.39
C ILE A 794 32.27 70.43 23.69
N ARG A 795 33.43 70.38 24.39
CA ARG A 795 34.65 69.76 23.79
C ARG A 795 34.39 68.32 23.40
N TYR A 796 33.61 67.63 24.22
CA TYR A 796 33.18 66.27 24.00
C TYR A 796 31.96 66.18 23.07
N GLN A 797 31.56 67.24 22.35
CA GLN A 797 30.44 67.15 21.39
C GLN A 797 30.69 66.07 20.33
N ALA A 798 31.94 65.87 19.90
CA ALA A 798 32.28 64.76 19.00
C ALA A 798 32.05 63.38 19.65
N GLN A 799 32.30 63.26 20.96
CA GLN A 799 32.05 62.04 21.73
C GLN A 799 30.57 61.87 22.12
N VAL A 800 29.81 62.95 22.30
CA VAL A 800 28.35 62.94 22.54
C VAL A 800 27.59 62.63 21.25
N ASN A 801 28.01 63.20 20.12
CA ASN A 801 27.56 62.77 18.79
C ASN A 801 27.99 61.31 18.53
N GLY A 802 29.19 60.93 18.97
CA GLY A 802 29.68 59.55 18.96
C GLY A 802 28.79 58.61 19.77
N TYR A 803 28.36 58.99 20.98
CA TYR A 803 27.40 58.23 21.78
C TYR A 803 26.05 58.09 21.08
N ALA A 804 25.55 59.14 20.41
CA ALA A 804 24.32 59.05 19.62
C ALA A 804 24.48 58.05 18.46
N ALA A 805 25.59 58.14 17.72
CA ALA A 805 25.91 57.21 16.62
C ALA A 805 26.10 55.77 17.11
N ASP A 806 26.82 55.54 18.22
CA ASP A 806 27.03 54.24 18.85
C ASP A 806 25.72 53.62 19.33
N ILE A 807 24.79 54.42 19.89
CA ILE A 807 23.47 53.95 20.30
C ILE A 807 22.61 53.64 19.07
N GLU A 808 22.58 54.49 18.05
CA GLU A 808 21.78 54.22 16.83
C GLU A 808 22.34 53.04 16.02
N GLN A 809 23.66 52.87 15.98
CA GLN A 809 24.29 51.69 15.42
C GLN A 809 23.98 50.45 16.26
N ALA A 810 24.08 50.49 17.60
CA ALA A 810 23.73 49.35 18.45
C ALA A 810 22.22 49.01 18.43
N ILE A 811 21.33 49.98 18.18
CA ILE A 811 19.90 49.75 17.89
C ILE A 811 19.73 49.07 16.53
N THR A 812 20.52 49.45 15.53
CA THR A 812 20.51 48.85 14.19
C THR A 812 21.09 47.43 14.19
N ASP A 813 22.09 47.19 15.02
CA ASP A 813 22.77 45.90 15.22
C ASP A 813 22.03 44.97 16.20
N LEU A 814 20.84 45.36 16.69
CA LEU A 814 19.98 44.50 17.51
C LEU A 814 19.54 43.27 16.71
N LYS A 815 20.14 42.13 17.01
CA LYS A 815 19.77 40.83 16.46
C LYS A 815 18.56 40.31 17.24
N TYR A 816 17.51 39.92 16.54
CA TYR A 816 16.38 39.23 17.15
C TYR A 816 16.82 37.83 17.63
N LEU A 817 16.18 37.30 18.67
CA LEU A 817 16.34 35.88 19.03
C LEU A 817 15.88 35.00 17.87
N PRO A 818 16.51 33.83 17.62
CA PRO A 818 15.90 32.82 16.75
C PRO A 818 14.53 32.40 17.33
N ALA A 819 13.62 31.98 16.46
CA ALA A 819 12.37 31.37 16.91
C ALA A 819 12.61 30.08 17.70
N ASP A 820 11.69 29.73 18.60
CA ASP A 820 11.65 28.42 19.24
C ASP A 820 11.20 27.37 18.21
N TYR A 821 12.22 26.71 17.64
CA TYR A 821 12.09 25.58 16.74
C TYR A 821 11.92 24.22 17.45
N THR A 822 11.92 24.13 18.78
CA THR A 822 11.98 22.83 19.50
C THR A 822 10.79 21.93 19.15
N LYS A 823 9.57 22.47 19.08
CA LYS A 823 8.39 21.68 18.68
C LYS A 823 8.41 21.29 17.21
N LEU A 824 8.90 22.17 16.32
CA LEU A 824 9.01 21.88 14.89
C LEU A 824 10.06 20.80 14.64
N ARG A 825 11.21 20.85 15.33
CA ARG A 825 12.20 19.77 15.31
C ARG A 825 11.58 18.46 15.79
N GLN A 826 10.87 18.46 16.91
CA GLN A 826 10.17 17.24 17.36
C GLN A 826 9.15 16.75 16.31
N ALA A 827 8.38 17.63 15.66
CA ALA A 827 7.45 17.22 14.61
C ALA A 827 8.16 16.68 13.35
N VAL A 828 9.35 17.19 13.00
CA VAL A 828 10.17 16.68 11.89
C VAL A 828 10.83 15.35 12.27
N ASP A 829 11.37 15.21 13.49
CA ASP A 829 11.80 13.94 14.08
C ASP A 829 10.66 12.91 14.06
N ASP A 830 9.43 13.30 14.43
CA ASP A 830 8.23 12.46 14.41
C ASP A 830 7.89 12.04 12.96
N ALA A 831 8.01 12.95 11.99
CA ALA A 831 7.76 12.68 10.57
C ALA A 831 8.80 11.74 9.95
N GLU A 832 10.09 12.00 10.20
CA GLU A 832 11.19 11.12 9.83
C GLU A 832 11.08 9.76 10.55
N ALA A 833 10.50 9.72 11.77
CA ALA A 833 10.17 8.51 12.52
C ALA A 833 8.93 7.74 12.03
N GLU A 834 8.08 8.33 11.17
CA GLU A 834 7.00 7.60 10.47
C GLU A 834 7.39 7.22 9.03
N ILE A 835 8.07 8.11 8.29
CA ILE A 835 8.75 7.76 7.02
C ILE A 835 9.75 6.61 7.25
N LYS A 836 10.33 6.56 8.46
CA LYS A 836 11.04 5.43 9.08
C LYS A 836 10.46 4.08 8.72
N THR A 837 9.16 3.92 8.93
CA THR A 837 8.47 2.63 8.82
C THR A 837 8.32 2.17 7.38
N GLY A 838 8.35 3.13 6.45
CA GLY A 838 8.02 2.98 5.04
C GLY A 838 6.69 2.28 4.75
N TYR A 839 5.81 2.12 5.76
CA TYR A 839 4.46 1.60 5.62
C TYR A 839 3.57 2.51 4.78
N TYR A 840 4.06 3.68 4.34
CA TYR A 840 3.33 4.75 3.68
C TYR A 840 3.63 4.86 2.17
N THR A 841 2.68 5.40 1.41
CA THR A 841 2.79 5.57 -0.05
C THR A 841 3.84 6.62 -0.39
N LYS A 842 4.64 6.36 -1.44
CA LYS A 842 5.69 7.28 -1.91
C LYS A 842 5.16 8.69 -2.22
N GLU A 843 3.93 8.81 -2.70
CA GLU A 843 3.29 10.10 -3.00
C GLU A 843 2.98 10.93 -1.73
N SER A 844 2.50 10.29 -0.66
CA SER A 844 2.25 10.98 0.61
C SER A 844 3.56 11.28 1.36
N VAL A 845 4.51 10.34 1.34
CA VAL A 845 5.88 10.54 1.86
C VAL A 845 6.54 11.73 1.16
N SER A 846 6.63 11.75 -0.18
CA SER A 846 7.30 12.85 -0.87
C SER A 846 6.53 14.18 -0.85
N SER A 847 5.25 14.18 -0.50
CA SER A 847 4.52 15.41 -0.13
C SER A 847 4.99 15.96 1.22
N LEU A 848 5.20 15.09 2.22
CA LEU A 848 5.74 15.45 3.53
C LEU A 848 7.23 15.83 3.47
N GLU A 849 8.06 15.08 2.73
CA GLU A 849 9.46 15.43 2.45
C GLU A 849 9.57 16.83 1.82
N SER A 850 8.72 17.12 0.83
CA SER A 850 8.68 18.44 0.16
C SER A 850 8.23 19.57 1.10
N LEU A 851 7.29 19.28 2.01
CA LEU A 851 6.86 20.23 3.05
C LEU A 851 8.00 20.52 4.03
N ILE A 852 8.69 19.49 4.52
CA ILE A 852 9.84 19.61 5.44
C ILE A 852 10.98 20.38 4.78
N ALA A 853 11.27 20.11 3.50
CA ALA A 853 12.25 20.85 2.71
C ALA A 853 11.86 22.32 2.44
N SER A 854 10.60 22.71 2.66
CA SER A 854 10.11 24.09 2.53
C SER A 854 10.15 24.90 3.84
N ILE A 855 10.57 24.27 4.95
CA ILE A 855 10.75 24.95 6.23
C ILE A 855 11.97 25.87 6.14
N ASN A 856 11.75 27.17 6.38
CA ASN A 856 12.85 28.07 6.69
C ASN A 856 13.24 27.88 8.17
N TRP A 857 14.50 27.51 8.42
CA TRP A 857 15.09 27.28 9.75
C TRP A 857 15.85 28.49 10.33
N GLU A 858 15.89 29.61 9.60
CA GLU A 858 16.62 30.84 9.94
C GLU A 858 15.68 31.98 10.39
N LEU A 859 14.43 31.67 10.77
CA LEU A 859 13.46 32.69 11.20
C LEU A 859 13.71 33.15 12.64
N ASP A 860 13.52 34.44 12.87
CA ASP A 860 13.58 35.03 14.20
C ASP A 860 12.23 35.01 14.93
N ILE A 861 12.26 35.30 16.23
CA ILE A 861 11.13 35.21 17.17
C ILE A 861 9.90 36.06 16.77
N ARG A 862 10.04 37.08 15.91
CA ARG A 862 8.89 37.81 15.34
C ARG A 862 8.03 36.91 14.45
N ASP A 863 8.68 35.98 13.75
CA ASP A 863 8.09 34.95 12.90
C ASP A 863 7.75 33.65 13.69
N GLN A 864 7.76 33.65 15.04
CA GLN A 864 7.40 32.47 15.85
C GLN A 864 6.08 31.83 15.39
N LYS A 865 5.06 32.63 15.09
CA LYS A 865 3.75 32.14 14.60
C LYS A 865 3.85 31.36 13.28
N LYS A 866 4.87 31.62 12.47
CA LYS A 866 5.16 30.92 11.21
C LYS A 866 5.89 29.61 11.48
N VAL A 867 6.76 29.55 12.49
CA VAL A 867 7.36 28.30 13.00
C VAL A 867 6.30 27.41 13.66
N ASP A 868 5.41 27.98 14.47
CA ASP A 868 4.24 27.28 15.02
C ASP A 868 3.28 26.78 13.91
N LEU A 869 3.18 27.50 12.79
CA LEU A 869 2.37 27.09 11.64
C LEU A 869 3.05 25.99 10.81
N TYR A 870 4.38 26.04 10.64
CA TYR A 870 5.15 24.93 10.08
C TYR A 870 5.00 23.67 10.96
N GLU A 871 4.97 23.80 12.29
CA GLU A 871 4.80 22.67 13.23
C GLU A 871 3.45 21.99 13.07
N GLN A 872 2.37 22.78 13.03
CA GLN A 872 1.04 22.30 12.69
C GLN A 872 0.98 21.70 11.28
N SER A 873 1.70 22.26 10.30
CA SER A 873 1.72 21.76 8.92
C SER A 873 2.45 20.41 8.81
N VAL A 874 3.56 20.22 9.52
CA VAL A 874 4.28 18.94 9.58
C VAL A 874 3.40 17.89 10.27
N ARG A 875 2.77 18.22 11.41
CA ARG A 875 1.86 17.28 12.10
C ARG A 875 0.64 16.90 11.25
N ALA A 876 0.00 17.87 10.59
CA ALA A 876 -1.07 17.59 9.63
C ALA A 876 -0.58 16.77 8.42
N GLY A 877 0.69 16.95 8.02
CA GLY A 877 1.35 16.14 6.99
C GLY A 877 1.60 14.70 7.41
N ILE A 878 1.95 14.44 8.69
CA ILE A 878 2.01 13.10 9.28
C ILE A 878 0.61 12.46 9.29
N GLU A 879 -0.41 13.18 9.76
CA GLU A 879 -1.80 12.72 9.75
C GLU A 879 -2.34 12.44 8.33
N ALA A 880 -1.76 13.08 7.31
CA ALA A 880 -2.08 12.86 5.90
C ALA A 880 -1.26 11.74 5.22
N LEU A 881 -0.32 11.08 5.92
CA LEU A 881 0.43 9.94 5.38
C LEU A 881 -0.52 8.76 5.13
N LYS A 882 -0.54 8.27 3.88
CA LYS A 882 -1.43 7.17 3.47
C LYS A 882 -0.68 5.86 3.54
N LEU A 883 -1.20 4.90 4.33
CA LEU A 883 -0.62 3.57 4.40
C LEU A 883 -0.70 2.84 3.05
N LEU A 884 0.35 2.09 2.73
CA LEU A 884 0.35 1.06 1.70
C LEU A 884 -0.59 -0.09 2.10
N PRO A 885 -1.19 -0.81 1.13
CA PRO A 885 -1.81 -2.10 1.41
C PRO A 885 -0.75 -3.09 1.93
N ALA A 886 -1.19 -4.05 2.74
CA ALA A 886 -0.38 -5.23 3.03
C ALA A 886 -0.21 -6.08 1.76
N ASP A 887 0.88 -6.83 1.70
CA ASP A 887 1.18 -7.74 0.61
C ASP A 887 0.51 -9.09 0.89
N TYR A 888 -0.53 -9.41 0.12
CA TYR A 888 -1.23 -10.69 0.18
C TYR A 888 -0.63 -11.76 -0.74
N THR A 889 0.48 -11.50 -1.45
CA THR A 889 1.07 -12.45 -2.42
C THR A 889 1.41 -13.80 -1.79
N ALA A 890 1.84 -13.83 -0.51
CA ALA A 890 2.05 -15.07 0.22
C ALA A 890 0.74 -15.84 0.45
N VAL A 891 -0.36 -15.14 0.76
CA VAL A 891 -1.70 -15.68 0.96
C VAL A 891 -2.29 -16.19 -0.36
N ASP A 892 -2.16 -15.44 -1.45
CA ASP A 892 -2.63 -15.85 -2.78
C ASP A 892 -1.86 -17.08 -3.31
N ASN A 893 -0.55 -17.14 -3.07
CA ASN A 893 0.26 -18.33 -3.38
C ASN A 893 -0.15 -19.53 -2.51
N ALA A 894 -0.39 -19.32 -1.20
CA ALA A 894 -0.88 -20.35 -0.29
C ALA A 894 -2.23 -20.92 -0.73
N ILE A 895 -3.19 -20.05 -1.04
CA ILE A 895 -4.53 -20.40 -1.55
C ILE A 895 -4.43 -21.13 -2.91
N THR A 896 -3.48 -20.74 -3.77
CA THR A 896 -3.27 -21.38 -5.07
C THR A 896 -2.68 -22.79 -4.92
N ALA A 897 -1.71 -22.98 -4.01
CA ALA A 897 -1.17 -24.29 -3.67
C ALA A 897 -2.23 -25.19 -3.02
N ALA A 898 -3.00 -24.66 -2.06
CA ALA A 898 -4.12 -25.33 -1.42
C ALA A 898 -5.15 -25.86 -2.43
N LYS A 899 -5.60 -25.02 -3.37
CA LYS A 899 -6.52 -25.41 -4.44
C LYS A 899 -5.91 -26.48 -5.36
N ALA A 900 -4.64 -26.35 -5.73
CA ALA A 900 -3.94 -27.33 -6.55
C ALA A 900 -3.76 -28.71 -5.87
N GLU A 901 -3.80 -28.80 -4.54
CA GLU A 901 -3.91 -30.07 -3.82
C GLU A 901 -5.36 -30.59 -3.76
N ILE A 902 -6.35 -29.74 -3.47
CA ILE A 902 -7.79 -30.10 -3.43
C ILE A 902 -8.25 -30.65 -4.79
N ASP A 903 -7.87 -30.00 -5.90
CA ASP A 903 -8.27 -30.35 -7.27
C ASP A 903 -7.83 -31.75 -7.72
N LYS A 904 -6.88 -32.38 -7.00
CA LYS A 904 -6.49 -33.79 -7.23
C LYS A 904 -7.57 -34.78 -6.79
N GLY A 905 -8.54 -34.35 -5.99
CA GLY A 905 -9.60 -35.19 -5.41
C GLY A 905 -9.12 -36.21 -4.37
N TRP A 906 -7.83 -36.19 -4.02
CA TRP A 906 -7.19 -37.21 -3.19
C TRP A 906 -7.50 -37.11 -1.69
N TYR A 907 -8.00 -35.97 -1.23
CA TYR A 907 -8.08 -35.63 0.20
C TYR A 907 -9.49 -35.80 0.78
N THR A 908 -9.57 -36.08 2.07
CA THR A 908 -10.84 -36.34 2.77
C THR A 908 -11.64 -35.06 2.96
N ASP A 909 -12.96 -35.18 2.81
CA ASP A 909 -13.87 -34.04 2.82
C ASP A 909 -13.80 -33.26 4.16
N GLU A 910 -13.48 -33.92 5.27
CA GLU A 910 -13.25 -33.29 6.58
C GLU A 910 -11.93 -32.49 6.66
N SER A 911 -10.85 -32.95 6.02
CA SER A 911 -9.58 -32.19 6.00
C SER A 911 -9.63 -31.03 4.99
N VAL A 912 -10.29 -31.24 3.85
CA VAL A 912 -10.60 -30.18 2.88
C VAL A 912 -11.50 -29.11 3.51
N ALA A 913 -12.48 -29.49 4.35
CA ALA A 913 -13.31 -28.51 5.08
C ALA A 913 -12.49 -27.63 6.04
N LYS A 914 -11.53 -28.20 6.78
CA LYS A 914 -10.66 -27.42 7.70
C LYS A 914 -9.70 -26.49 6.94
N LEU A 915 -9.24 -26.90 5.76
CA LEU A 915 -8.52 -26.03 4.83
C LEU A 915 -9.41 -24.91 4.29
N GLN A 916 -10.67 -25.20 3.96
CA GLN A 916 -11.62 -24.17 3.54
C GLN A 916 -11.92 -23.19 4.69
N GLU A 917 -12.06 -23.64 5.94
CA GLU A 917 -12.19 -22.75 7.12
C GLU A 917 -10.97 -21.84 7.28
N ALA A 918 -9.74 -22.34 7.06
CA ALA A 918 -8.54 -21.51 7.08
C ALA A 918 -8.52 -20.46 5.95
N ILE A 919 -8.96 -20.82 4.74
CA ILE A 919 -9.07 -19.91 3.59
C ILE A 919 -10.19 -18.87 3.78
N ASP A 920 -11.32 -19.28 4.35
CA ASP A 920 -12.48 -18.40 4.62
C ASP A 920 -12.21 -17.45 5.81
N SER A 921 -11.22 -17.75 6.66
CA SER A 921 -10.79 -16.88 7.76
C SER A 921 -9.99 -15.65 7.33
N VAL A 922 -9.53 -15.60 6.07
CA VAL A 922 -8.64 -14.54 5.55
C VAL A 922 -9.36 -13.19 5.50
N VAL A 923 -8.95 -12.27 6.37
CA VAL A 923 -9.45 -10.89 6.35
C VAL A 923 -8.62 -10.06 5.37
N THR A 924 -9.28 -9.60 4.30
CA THR A 924 -8.66 -8.76 3.26
C THR A 924 -8.73 -7.27 3.60
N GLY A 925 -7.86 -6.47 2.96
CA GLY A 925 -7.84 -5.00 3.13
C GLY A 925 -7.01 -4.49 4.30
N TYR A 926 -6.10 -5.28 4.86
CA TYR A 926 -5.13 -4.79 5.85
C TYR A 926 -4.05 -3.92 5.17
N THR A 927 -3.47 -3.02 5.95
CA THR A 927 -2.40 -2.09 5.59
C THR A 927 -1.04 -2.63 6.00
N LYS A 928 0.06 -2.11 5.41
CA LYS A 928 1.42 -2.67 5.54
C LYS A 928 1.94 -2.74 6.98
N ASN A 929 1.46 -1.86 7.86
CA ASN A 929 1.73 -1.89 9.31
C ASN A 929 1.11 -3.11 10.06
N ARG A 930 0.25 -3.89 9.40
CA ARG A 930 -0.33 -5.15 9.89
C ARG A 930 0.07 -6.36 9.02
N GLN A 931 1.19 -6.26 8.29
CA GLN A 931 1.70 -7.32 7.42
C GLN A 931 1.82 -8.67 8.14
N SER A 932 2.27 -8.69 9.40
CA SER A 932 2.43 -9.92 10.19
C SER A 932 1.14 -10.72 10.35
N GLU A 933 -0.03 -10.06 10.39
CA GLU A 933 -1.33 -10.74 10.47
C GLU A 933 -1.76 -11.31 9.09
N VAL A 934 -1.32 -10.66 8.01
CA VAL A 934 -1.51 -11.16 6.63
C VAL A 934 -0.58 -12.34 6.35
N ASP A 935 0.66 -12.28 6.84
CA ASP A 935 1.60 -13.39 6.80
C ASP A 935 1.02 -14.56 7.61
N GLU A 936 0.52 -14.34 8.83
CA GLU A 936 -0.14 -15.37 9.66
C GLU A 936 -1.35 -16.03 8.97
N PHE A 937 -2.11 -15.33 8.12
CA PHE A 937 -3.13 -15.96 7.27
C PHE A 937 -2.50 -16.94 6.25
N ALA A 938 -1.39 -16.58 5.59
CA ALA A 938 -0.68 -17.51 4.73
C ALA A 938 -0.17 -18.72 5.51
N GLN A 939 0.42 -18.50 6.69
CA GLN A 939 0.93 -19.58 7.54
C GLN A 939 -0.18 -20.57 7.94
N ASN A 940 -1.36 -20.07 8.29
CA ASN A 940 -2.51 -20.91 8.68
C ASN A 940 -3.17 -21.65 7.50
N ILE A 941 -3.24 -21.05 6.31
CA ILE A 941 -3.74 -21.74 5.10
C ILE A 941 -2.81 -22.88 4.72
N VAL A 942 -1.49 -22.64 4.70
CA VAL A 942 -0.55 -23.68 4.32
C VAL A 942 -0.42 -24.74 5.41
N LYS A 943 -0.58 -24.37 6.69
CA LYS A 943 -0.83 -25.33 7.78
C LYS A 943 -1.94 -26.30 7.44
N ALA A 944 -3.14 -25.78 7.17
CA ALA A 944 -4.27 -26.64 6.83
C ALA A 944 -4.09 -27.39 5.49
N THR A 945 -3.17 -26.94 4.62
CA THR A 945 -2.80 -27.61 3.36
C THR A 945 -1.90 -28.83 3.61
N ASN A 946 -0.97 -28.76 4.56
CA ASN A 946 -0.11 -29.89 4.92
C ASN A 946 -0.78 -30.85 5.91
N ASP A 947 -1.72 -30.36 6.73
CA ASP A 947 -2.63 -31.16 7.56
C ASP A 947 -3.72 -31.89 6.72
N LEU A 948 -3.69 -31.82 5.37
CA LEU A 948 -4.62 -32.53 4.49
C LEU A 948 -4.44 -34.06 4.56
N VAL A 949 -5.51 -34.76 4.91
CA VAL A 949 -5.53 -36.22 5.06
C VAL A 949 -6.03 -36.86 3.77
N LYS A 950 -5.29 -37.84 3.23
CA LYS A 950 -5.68 -38.54 2.00
C LYS A 950 -6.79 -39.58 2.24
N LYS A 951 -7.63 -39.75 1.22
CA LYS A 951 -8.55 -40.89 1.08
C LYS A 951 -7.75 -42.17 0.85
N LEU A 952 -8.25 -43.29 1.36
CA LEU A 952 -7.74 -44.62 1.03
C LEU A 952 -8.02 -44.97 -0.44
N ALA A 953 -7.17 -45.79 -1.03
CA ALA A 953 -7.40 -46.42 -2.32
C ALA A 953 -8.60 -47.37 -2.25
N ASN A 954 -9.24 -47.60 -3.40
CA ASN A 954 -10.36 -48.53 -3.52
C ASN A 954 -9.85 -49.97 -3.67
N TYR A 955 -9.96 -50.74 -2.59
CA TYR A 955 -9.59 -52.15 -2.51
C TYR A 955 -10.67 -53.13 -2.99
N THR A 956 -11.84 -52.66 -3.42
CA THR A 956 -13.04 -53.53 -3.58
C THR A 956 -12.82 -54.70 -4.54
N GLU A 957 -12.14 -54.50 -5.68
CA GLU A 957 -11.88 -55.59 -6.63
C GLU A 957 -10.72 -56.49 -6.18
N LEU A 958 -9.67 -55.93 -5.57
CA LEU A 958 -8.58 -56.73 -4.99
C LEU A 958 -9.10 -57.64 -3.87
N GLN A 959 -9.97 -57.11 -3.00
CA GLN A 959 -10.58 -57.86 -1.92
C GLN A 959 -11.48 -58.98 -2.45
N LYS A 960 -12.28 -58.75 -3.51
CA LYS A 960 -13.05 -59.83 -4.16
C LYS A 960 -12.16 -60.96 -4.67
N ILE A 961 -10.99 -60.66 -5.26
CA ILE A 961 -10.04 -61.67 -5.72
C ILE A 961 -9.40 -62.40 -4.53
N LEU A 962 -9.01 -61.69 -3.47
CA LEU A 962 -8.48 -62.29 -2.25
C LEU A 962 -9.52 -63.20 -1.57
N ASP A 963 -10.76 -62.73 -1.41
CA ASP A 963 -11.89 -63.50 -0.88
C ASP A 963 -12.16 -64.76 -1.72
N LEU A 964 -12.00 -64.70 -3.04
CA LEU A 964 -12.19 -65.82 -3.97
C LEU A 964 -11.01 -66.81 -3.98
N LEU A 965 -9.82 -66.35 -3.60
CA LEU A 965 -8.62 -67.18 -3.43
C LEU A 965 -8.51 -67.82 -2.05
N ASP A 966 -8.93 -67.13 -0.99
CA ASP A 966 -9.04 -67.67 0.38
C ASP A 966 -10.25 -68.59 0.51
N ASN A 967 -11.35 -68.26 -0.16
CA ASN A 967 -12.48 -69.17 -0.29
C ASN A 967 -12.18 -70.28 -1.30
N SER A 968 -11.41 -71.25 -0.82
CA SER A 968 -11.28 -72.65 -1.28
C SER A 968 -12.56 -73.36 -1.73
N SER A 969 -13.75 -72.73 -1.60
CA SER A 969 -14.95 -73.07 -2.37
C SER A 969 -14.84 -72.90 -3.87
N SER A 970 -14.00 -71.98 -4.36
CA SER A 970 -14.11 -71.46 -5.72
C SER A 970 -13.86 -72.53 -6.78
N GLU A 971 -14.40 -72.32 -7.98
CA GLU A 971 -14.29 -73.28 -9.09
C GLU A 971 -12.83 -73.57 -9.50
N ILE A 972 -11.92 -72.66 -9.11
CA ILE A 972 -10.46 -72.77 -9.21
C ILE A 972 -9.93 -74.01 -8.47
N TYR A 973 -10.39 -74.28 -7.24
CA TYR A 973 -9.91 -75.41 -6.43
C TYR A 973 -10.63 -76.74 -6.75
N ASN A 974 -11.78 -76.69 -7.43
CA ASN A 974 -12.62 -77.88 -7.67
C ASN A 974 -12.40 -78.56 -9.03
N ASN A 975 -11.58 -78.00 -9.91
CA ASN A 975 -11.28 -78.54 -11.24
C ASN A 975 -9.85 -79.07 -11.34
N THR A 976 -9.66 -80.16 -12.08
CA THR A 976 -8.33 -80.79 -12.27
C THR A 976 -7.51 -80.03 -13.33
N TYR A 977 -6.79 -79.00 -12.89
CA TYR A 977 -5.83 -78.26 -13.70
C TYR A 977 -4.41 -78.86 -13.62
N LYS A 978 -3.70 -78.96 -14.75
CA LYS A 978 -2.40 -79.64 -14.87
C LYS A 978 -1.24 -78.91 -14.22
N ASN A 979 -1.33 -77.59 -14.11
CA ASN A 979 -0.31 -76.68 -13.58
C ASN A 979 -0.73 -76.04 -12.24
N PHE A 980 -1.74 -76.61 -11.58
CA PHE A 980 -2.37 -76.03 -10.38
C PHE A 980 -1.37 -75.67 -9.28
N ASP A 981 -0.52 -76.62 -8.87
CA ASP A 981 0.45 -76.43 -7.78
C ASP A 981 1.50 -75.34 -8.11
N GLU A 982 1.89 -75.21 -9.38
CA GLU A 982 2.86 -74.19 -9.82
C GLU A 982 2.25 -72.78 -9.81
N VAL A 983 1.02 -72.64 -10.29
CA VAL A 983 0.28 -71.36 -10.31
C VAL A 983 -0.11 -70.93 -8.90
N MET A 984 -0.58 -71.86 -8.06
CA MET A 984 -0.93 -71.56 -6.66
C MET A 984 0.30 -71.18 -5.83
N ALA A 985 1.48 -71.74 -6.10
CA ALA A 985 2.73 -71.31 -5.47
C ALA A 985 3.12 -69.86 -5.88
N LEU A 986 2.89 -69.47 -7.13
CA LEU A 986 3.09 -68.07 -7.58
C LEU A 986 2.09 -67.11 -6.93
N ILE A 987 0.81 -67.48 -6.87
CA ILE A 987 -0.25 -66.71 -6.20
C ILE A 987 0.10 -66.53 -4.72
N ALA A 988 0.43 -67.61 -4.00
CA ALA A 988 0.82 -67.54 -2.60
C ALA A 988 2.05 -66.63 -2.43
N SER A 989 3.10 -66.80 -3.22
CA SER A 989 4.30 -65.97 -3.18
C SER A 989 4.01 -64.49 -3.44
N TYR A 990 3.17 -64.15 -4.42
CA TYR A 990 2.82 -62.76 -4.72
C TYR A 990 1.90 -62.15 -3.66
N ARG A 991 0.95 -62.92 -3.10
CA ARG A 991 0.18 -62.50 -1.93
C ARG A 991 1.08 -62.20 -0.73
N GLU A 992 2.05 -63.07 -0.49
CA GLU A 992 2.96 -63.08 0.66
C GLU A 992 4.14 -62.11 0.56
N ASN A 993 4.51 -61.65 -0.65
CA ASN A 993 5.63 -60.71 -0.87
C ASN A 993 5.22 -59.37 -1.54
N THR A 994 4.00 -59.27 -2.09
CA THR A 994 3.48 -58.03 -2.71
C THR A 994 2.10 -57.63 -2.20
N VAL A 995 1.08 -58.50 -2.24
CA VAL A 995 -0.30 -58.03 -2.08
C VAL A 995 -0.57 -57.52 -0.68
N LYS A 996 -0.29 -58.35 0.34
CA LYS A 996 -0.45 -57.86 1.71
C LYS A 996 0.52 -56.72 2.00
N ASN A 997 1.69 -56.64 1.34
CA ASN A 997 2.63 -55.50 1.33
C ASN A 997 2.04 -54.16 0.89
N ASN A 998 0.79 -54.08 0.42
CA ASN A 998 0.14 -52.84 0.03
C ASN A 998 -1.40 -52.87 0.22
N MET A 999 -1.94 -53.19 1.40
CA MET A 999 -3.40 -53.40 1.63
C MET A 999 -4.24 -52.22 2.21
N ASN A 1000 -3.67 -51.04 2.44
CA ASN A 1000 -4.37 -49.84 2.94
C ASN A 1000 -3.76 -48.53 2.36
N LEU A 1001 -3.23 -48.58 1.14
CA LEU A 1001 -2.71 -47.43 0.39
C LEU A 1001 -3.65 -46.23 0.41
N THR A 1002 -3.05 -45.05 0.25
CA THR A 1002 -3.77 -43.83 -0.11
C THR A 1002 -4.03 -43.77 -1.62
N VAL A 1003 -5.07 -43.03 -2.02
CA VAL A 1003 -5.66 -43.06 -3.37
C VAL A 1003 -4.71 -42.63 -4.51
N ASP A 1004 -3.64 -41.88 -4.23
CA ASP A 1004 -2.59 -41.57 -5.23
C ASP A 1004 -1.73 -42.78 -5.62
N LYS A 1005 -1.94 -43.94 -4.97
CA LYS A 1005 -1.35 -45.24 -5.33
C LYS A 1005 -2.40 -46.26 -5.79
N GLN A 1006 -3.60 -45.82 -6.20
CA GLN A 1006 -4.63 -46.70 -6.76
C GLN A 1006 -4.07 -47.65 -7.83
N SER A 1007 -3.17 -47.16 -8.69
CA SER A 1007 -2.52 -47.96 -9.73
C SER A 1007 -1.74 -49.17 -9.20
N THR A 1008 -1.19 -49.12 -7.98
CA THR A 1008 -0.55 -50.27 -7.33
C THR A 1008 -1.59 -51.28 -6.84
N VAL A 1009 -2.75 -50.82 -6.37
CA VAL A 1009 -3.90 -51.69 -6.04
C VAL A 1009 -4.44 -52.38 -7.30
N ASP A 1010 -4.56 -51.63 -8.39
CA ASP A 1010 -5.00 -52.12 -9.70
C ASP A 1010 -4.00 -53.12 -10.28
N GLU A 1011 -2.68 -52.85 -10.19
CA GLU A 1011 -1.60 -53.74 -10.63
C GLU A 1011 -1.59 -55.07 -9.86
N MET A 1012 -1.80 -55.05 -8.55
CA MET A 1012 -1.93 -56.27 -7.74
C MET A 1012 -3.19 -57.06 -8.08
N THR A 1013 -4.31 -56.37 -8.34
CA THR A 1013 -5.58 -56.97 -8.79
C THR A 1013 -5.38 -57.68 -10.12
N ALA A 1014 -4.79 -57.00 -11.10
CA ALA A 1014 -4.49 -57.54 -12.42
C ALA A 1014 -3.46 -58.68 -12.38
N THR A 1015 -2.46 -58.61 -11.49
CA THR A 1015 -1.44 -59.66 -11.36
C THR A 1015 -2.01 -60.94 -10.73
N LEU A 1016 -2.84 -60.83 -9.68
CA LEU A 1016 -3.54 -61.99 -9.14
C LEU A 1016 -4.51 -62.61 -10.15
N GLN A 1017 -5.29 -61.78 -10.87
CA GLN A 1017 -6.18 -62.28 -11.93
C GLN A 1017 -5.39 -62.96 -13.05
N GLY A 1018 -4.27 -62.38 -13.49
CA GLY A 1018 -3.41 -62.94 -14.52
C GLY A 1018 -2.77 -64.29 -14.14
N TYR A 1019 -2.56 -64.55 -12.85
CA TYR A 1019 -2.20 -65.90 -12.39
C TYR A 1019 -3.40 -66.86 -12.40
N ILE A 1020 -4.58 -66.43 -11.92
CA ILE A 1020 -5.82 -67.24 -11.96
C ILE A 1020 -6.15 -67.67 -13.40
N ASP A 1021 -6.03 -66.76 -14.36
CA ASP A 1021 -6.34 -66.99 -15.78
C ASP A 1021 -5.34 -67.95 -16.47
N SER A 1022 -4.26 -68.36 -15.81
CA SER A 1022 -3.18 -69.18 -16.38
C SER A 1022 -3.33 -70.70 -16.19
N LEU A 1023 -4.46 -71.17 -15.65
CA LEU A 1023 -4.71 -72.57 -15.30
C LEU A 1023 -5.21 -73.45 -16.48
N GLU A 1024 -4.59 -74.62 -16.71
CA GLU A 1024 -4.88 -75.51 -17.85
C GLU A 1024 -5.64 -76.81 -17.47
N PRO A 1025 -6.88 -77.06 -17.96
CA PRO A 1025 -7.67 -78.25 -17.58
C PRO A 1025 -7.29 -79.57 -18.31
N GLU A 1026 -7.74 -80.72 -17.78
CA GLU A 1026 -7.46 -82.08 -18.31
C GLU A 1026 -8.73 -82.85 -18.80
N THR A 1027 -8.56 -83.94 -19.58
CA THR A 1027 -9.64 -84.61 -20.34
C THR A 1027 -9.65 -86.16 -20.27
N ALA A 1028 -10.85 -86.75 -20.42
CA ALA A 1028 -11.14 -88.18 -20.20
C ALA A 1028 -11.06 -89.08 -21.47
N LYS A 1029 -11.28 -90.41 -21.32
CA LYS A 1029 -11.12 -91.45 -22.37
C LYS A 1029 -12.19 -92.54 -22.32
N GLU A 1030 -12.37 -93.28 -23.42
CA GLU A 1030 -13.31 -94.39 -23.60
C GLU A 1030 -12.70 -95.80 -23.45
N VAL A 1031 -13.51 -96.78 -23.00
CA VAL A 1031 -13.08 -98.17 -22.76
C VAL A 1031 -14.14 -99.18 -23.24
N PHE A 1032 -13.70 -100.25 -23.93
CA PHE A 1032 -14.51 -101.45 -24.20
C PHE A 1032 -13.62 -102.70 -24.34
N GLU A 1033 -13.76 -103.68 -23.44
CA GLU A 1033 -12.91 -104.87 -23.41
C GLU A 1033 -13.59 -106.11 -22.80
N ALA A 1034 -12.89 -107.26 -22.84
CA ALA A 1034 -13.35 -108.50 -22.22
C ALA A 1034 -13.18 -108.42 -20.69
N LYS A 1035 -14.23 -108.75 -19.93
CA LYS A 1035 -14.18 -108.62 -18.46
C LYS A 1035 -13.15 -109.56 -17.85
N GLU A 1036 -12.32 -109.05 -16.95
CA GLU A 1036 -11.33 -109.87 -16.24
C GLU A 1036 -12.01 -111.05 -15.52
N GLY A 1037 -11.37 -112.22 -15.58
CA GLY A 1037 -11.91 -113.48 -15.05
C GLY A 1037 -13.08 -114.10 -15.85
N SER A 1038 -13.62 -113.43 -16.87
CA SER A 1038 -14.65 -114.02 -17.75
C SER A 1038 -14.07 -114.98 -18.78
N THR A 1039 -14.92 -115.81 -19.40
CA THR A 1039 -14.51 -116.69 -20.51
C THR A 1039 -14.49 -116.00 -21.88
N THR A 1040 -14.78 -114.70 -21.95
CA THR A 1040 -14.89 -113.94 -23.20
C THR A 1040 -13.57 -113.85 -23.94
N VAL A 1041 -13.62 -113.97 -25.26
CA VAL A 1041 -12.49 -113.59 -26.13
C VAL A 1041 -13.01 -112.67 -27.23
N ILE A 1042 -12.59 -111.40 -27.21
CA ILE A 1042 -12.82 -110.43 -28.28
C ILE A 1042 -11.61 -110.48 -29.20
N LYS A 1043 -11.75 -111.00 -30.43
CA LYS A 1043 -10.64 -111.15 -31.37
C LYS A 1043 -11.08 -111.27 -32.83
N ASP A 1044 -10.29 -110.71 -33.74
CA ASP A 1044 -10.43 -110.78 -35.20
C ASP A 1044 -11.79 -110.28 -35.73
N GLY A 1045 -12.44 -109.33 -35.02
CA GLY A 1045 -13.79 -108.82 -35.31
C GLY A 1045 -14.94 -109.66 -34.74
N TYR A 1046 -14.66 -110.61 -33.85
CA TYR A 1046 -15.66 -111.52 -33.27
C TYR A 1046 -15.57 -111.60 -31.75
N ILE A 1047 -16.67 -112.00 -31.11
CA ILE A 1047 -16.74 -112.31 -29.67
C ILE A 1047 -17.07 -113.80 -29.50
N TYR A 1048 -16.19 -114.52 -28.81
CA TYR A 1048 -16.29 -115.95 -28.50
C TYR A 1048 -16.34 -116.18 -26.98
N GLY A 1049 -16.52 -117.43 -26.55
CA GLY A 1049 -16.44 -117.80 -25.12
C GLY A 1049 -17.72 -117.57 -24.32
N LEU A 1050 -18.81 -117.25 -25.01
CA LEU A 1050 -20.10 -116.88 -24.43
C LEU A 1050 -20.99 -118.11 -24.20
N SER A 1051 -21.80 -118.11 -23.14
CA SER A 1051 -22.73 -119.19 -22.83
C SER A 1051 -23.97 -119.18 -23.74
N THR A 1052 -24.46 -120.36 -24.14
CA THR A 1052 -25.79 -120.53 -24.75
C THR A 1052 -26.90 -119.99 -23.85
N GLY A 1053 -27.95 -119.39 -24.43
CA GLY A 1053 -29.08 -118.84 -23.67
C GLY A 1053 -28.78 -117.51 -22.95
N MET A 1054 -27.75 -116.77 -23.37
CA MET A 1054 -27.34 -115.50 -22.76
C MET A 1054 -28.25 -114.33 -23.17
N THR A 1055 -28.55 -113.41 -22.25
CA THR A 1055 -29.27 -112.15 -22.51
C THR A 1055 -28.31 -110.96 -22.62
N LYS A 1056 -28.78 -109.82 -23.19
CA LYS A 1056 -27.99 -108.58 -23.29
C LYS A 1056 -27.40 -108.13 -21.94
N SER A 1057 -28.24 -108.03 -20.91
CA SER A 1057 -27.81 -107.63 -19.57
C SER A 1057 -26.83 -108.62 -18.93
N ALA A 1058 -26.94 -109.92 -19.23
CA ALA A 1058 -25.98 -110.92 -18.77
C ALA A 1058 -24.62 -110.79 -19.46
N PHE A 1059 -24.62 -110.50 -20.78
CA PHE A 1059 -23.41 -110.16 -21.53
C PHE A 1059 -22.72 -108.92 -20.94
N GLN A 1060 -23.45 -107.81 -20.81
CA GLN A 1060 -22.93 -106.54 -20.28
C GLN A 1060 -22.37 -106.64 -18.86
N SER A 1061 -23.03 -107.37 -17.96
CA SER A 1061 -22.61 -107.45 -16.55
C SER A 1061 -21.50 -108.48 -16.26
N LYS A 1062 -21.40 -109.56 -17.04
CA LYS A 1062 -20.56 -110.73 -16.72
C LYS A 1062 -19.45 -111.05 -17.73
N PHE A 1063 -19.51 -110.51 -18.94
CA PHE A 1063 -18.61 -110.91 -20.03
C PHE A 1063 -17.77 -109.76 -20.62
N ILE A 1064 -18.13 -108.49 -20.38
CA ILE A 1064 -17.37 -107.31 -20.85
C ILE A 1064 -17.22 -106.23 -19.76
N THR A 1065 -16.20 -105.39 -19.91
CA THR A 1065 -16.03 -104.11 -19.21
C THR A 1065 -16.20 -102.99 -20.24
N TYR A 1066 -16.93 -101.93 -19.90
CA TYR A 1066 -17.13 -100.80 -20.81
C TYR A 1066 -17.42 -99.51 -20.03
N GLU A 1067 -16.86 -98.39 -20.48
CA GLU A 1067 -16.92 -97.09 -19.81
C GLU A 1067 -16.83 -95.97 -20.85
N ASN A 1068 -17.58 -94.87 -20.63
CA ASN A 1068 -17.76 -93.77 -21.58
C ASN A 1068 -18.19 -94.22 -23.00
N VAL A 1069 -18.92 -95.34 -23.10
CA VAL A 1069 -19.45 -95.89 -24.37
C VAL A 1069 -20.87 -96.45 -24.25
N GLU A 1070 -21.65 -96.30 -25.32
CA GLU A 1070 -22.97 -96.90 -25.51
C GLU A 1070 -22.87 -98.18 -26.38
N LEU A 1071 -23.66 -99.22 -26.05
CA LEU A 1071 -23.63 -100.51 -26.73
C LEU A 1071 -24.94 -100.81 -27.48
N LYS A 1072 -24.88 -100.80 -28.82
CA LYS A 1072 -26.04 -101.09 -29.70
C LYS A 1072 -25.93 -102.49 -30.33
N TYR A 1073 -27.04 -103.21 -30.42
CA TYR A 1073 -27.08 -104.62 -30.82
C TYR A 1073 -28.02 -104.87 -32.02
N SER A 1074 -27.56 -105.57 -33.05
CA SER A 1074 -28.35 -105.89 -34.26
C SER A 1074 -28.10 -107.32 -34.78
N GLY A 1075 -28.93 -107.79 -35.72
CA GLY A 1075 -28.75 -109.10 -36.38
C GLY A 1075 -29.21 -110.33 -35.57
N ASN A 1076 -29.68 -110.16 -34.34
CA ASN A 1076 -30.20 -111.26 -33.52
C ASN A 1076 -31.60 -111.72 -33.97
N SER A 1077 -31.82 -113.04 -34.07
CA SER A 1077 -33.09 -113.66 -34.46
C SER A 1077 -33.94 -114.18 -33.29
N GLY A 1078 -33.41 -114.20 -32.06
CA GLY A 1078 -34.06 -114.81 -30.89
C GLY A 1078 -34.10 -113.95 -29.62
N ARG A 1079 -34.65 -114.53 -28.54
CA ARG A 1079 -34.68 -113.92 -27.19
C ARG A 1079 -33.28 -113.84 -26.55
N PHE A 1080 -32.41 -114.77 -26.93
CA PHE A 1080 -31.04 -114.86 -26.45
C PHE A 1080 -30.08 -114.33 -27.51
N LEU A 1081 -28.88 -113.92 -27.12
CA LEU A 1081 -27.82 -113.53 -28.05
C LEU A 1081 -27.24 -114.79 -28.69
N GLY A 1082 -27.37 -114.92 -30.01
CA GLY A 1082 -26.85 -116.06 -30.78
C GLY A 1082 -25.85 -115.69 -31.88
N THR A 1083 -25.32 -116.71 -32.54
CA THR A 1083 -24.32 -116.62 -33.61
C THR A 1083 -24.76 -115.68 -34.73
N GLY A 1084 -23.95 -114.65 -34.99
CA GLY A 1084 -24.24 -113.63 -36.00
C GLY A 1084 -24.82 -112.33 -35.46
N THR A 1085 -25.11 -112.24 -34.16
CA THR A 1085 -25.48 -110.96 -33.53
C THR A 1085 -24.29 -109.98 -33.56
N THR A 1086 -24.50 -108.76 -34.06
CA THR A 1086 -23.51 -107.68 -34.05
C THR A 1086 -23.64 -106.82 -32.79
N VAL A 1087 -22.51 -106.44 -32.21
CA VAL A 1087 -22.36 -105.49 -31.10
C VAL A 1087 -21.57 -104.28 -31.62
N LYS A 1088 -22.19 -103.10 -31.62
CA LYS A 1088 -21.57 -101.81 -31.90
C LYS A 1088 -21.22 -101.09 -30.61
N VAL A 1089 -20.07 -100.43 -30.59
CA VAL A 1089 -19.56 -99.61 -29.50
C VAL A 1089 -19.48 -98.17 -29.99
N ILE A 1090 -20.09 -97.25 -29.27
CA ILE A 1090 -20.22 -95.83 -29.64
C ILE A 1090 -19.67 -94.98 -28.49
N SER A 1091 -18.81 -94.00 -28.75
CA SER A 1091 -18.33 -93.08 -27.71
C SER A 1091 -19.49 -92.27 -27.12
N SER A 1092 -19.58 -92.21 -25.79
CA SER A 1092 -20.49 -91.30 -25.09
C SER A 1092 -19.93 -89.88 -24.98
N ILE A 1093 -18.67 -89.66 -25.37
CA ILE A 1093 -18.00 -88.35 -25.40
C ILE A 1093 -18.19 -87.68 -26.77
N THR A 1094 -18.01 -88.42 -27.87
CA THR A 1094 -18.10 -87.87 -29.24
C THR A 1094 -19.35 -88.27 -30.02
N GLY A 1095 -20.05 -89.34 -29.60
CA GLY A 1095 -21.19 -89.91 -30.33
C GLY A 1095 -20.82 -90.82 -31.52
N GLU A 1096 -19.53 -91.04 -31.80
CA GLU A 1096 -19.07 -91.82 -32.96
C GLU A 1096 -18.93 -93.33 -32.69
N GLU A 1097 -19.11 -94.17 -33.72
CA GLU A 1097 -18.93 -95.64 -33.62
C GLU A 1097 -17.45 -96.01 -33.65
N ILE A 1098 -16.88 -96.32 -32.48
CA ILE A 1098 -15.45 -96.65 -32.33
C ILE A 1098 -15.13 -98.12 -32.62
N ALA A 1099 -16.08 -99.06 -32.49
CA ALA A 1099 -15.84 -100.48 -32.76
C ALA A 1099 -17.12 -101.28 -33.09
N SER A 1100 -16.95 -102.41 -33.79
CA SER A 1100 -18.04 -103.30 -34.24
C SER A 1100 -17.58 -104.78 -34.24
N TYR A 1101 -18.32 -105.68 -33.57
CA TYR A 1101 -17.95 -107.09 -33.41
C TYR A 1101 -19.12 -108.05 -33.61
N ILE A 1102 -18.86 -109.30 -34.02
CA ILE A 1102 -19.88 -110.34 -34.26
C ILE A 1102 -19.77 -111.51 -33.25
N ILE A 1103 -20.87 -111.83 -32.56
CA ILE A 1103 -20.96 -112.96 -31.61
C ILE A 1103 -20.91 -114.31 -32.34
N ILE A 1104 -20.15 -115.26 -31.77
CA ILE A 1104 -20.08 -116.67 -32.19
C ILE A 1104 -20.34 -117.56 -30.98
N ILE A 1105 -21.40 -118.37 -31.04
CA ILE A 1105 -21.68 -119.47 -30.11
C ILE A 1105 -21.54 -120.77 -30.89
N TYR A 1106 -20.50 -121.54 -30.60
CA TYR A 1106 -20.21 -122.79 -31.29
C TYR A 1106 -21.30 -123.83 -31.04
N GLY A 1107 -21.84 -124.38 -32.14
CA GLY A 1107 -22.99 -125.28 -32.17
C GLY A 1107 -24.33 -124.59 -32.43
N ASP A 1108 -24.44 -123.28 -32.20
CA ASP A 1108 -25.59 -122.45 -32.61
C ASP A 1108 -25.33 -121.92 -34.03
N VAL A 1109 -26.14 -122.36 -34.98
CA VAL A 1109 -25.92 -122.23 -36.43
C VAL A 1109 -27.09 -121.50 -37.11
N ASP A 1110 -28.27 -121.46 -36.48
CA ASP A 1110 -29.38 -120.60 -36.92
C ASP A 1110 -29.41 -119.21 -36.24
N GLY A 1111 -28.62 -119.01 -35.19
CA GLY A 1111 -28.43 -117.73 -34.50
C GLY A 1111 -29.42 -117.47 -33.36
N ASN A 1112 -30.23 -118.45 -32.94
CA ASN A 1112 -31.20 -118.28 -31.85
C ASN A 1112 -30.58 -118.24 -30.44
N GLY A 1113 -29.30 -118.65 -30.30
CA GLY A 1113 -28.57 -118.71 -29.03
C GLY A 1113 -28.65 -120.04 -28.27
N LEU A 1114 -29.37 -121.05 -28.79
CA LEU A 1114 -29.54 -122.38 -28.20
C LEU A 1114 -29.21 -123.50 -29.19
N ILE A 1115 -28.32 -124.40 -28.81
CA ILE A 1115 -27.88 -125.55 -29.62
C ILE A 1115 -28.95 -126.65 -29.61
N ASN A 1116 -29.63 -126.88 -30.74
CA ASN A 1116 -30.77 -127.81 -30.80
C ASN A 1116 -30.92 -128.54 -32.15
N THR A 1117 -32.05 -129.26 -32.32
CA THR A 1117 -32.34 -130.05 -33.53
C THR A 1117 -32.46 -129.20 -34.80
N SER A 1118 -32.76 -127.90 -34.68
CA SER A 1118 -32.70 -126.92 -35.78
C SER A 1118 -31.29 -126.83 -36.37
N ASP A 1119 -30.29 -126.52 -35.54
CA ASP A 1119 -28.88 -126.42 -35.93
C ASP A 1119 -28.37 -127.71 -36.54
N LEU A 1120 -28.72 -128.85 -35.93
CA LEU A 1120 -28.37 -130.17 -36.43
C LEU A 1120 -28.95 -130.43 -37.83
N THR A 1121 -30.18 -129.98 -38.07
CA THR A 1121 -30.85 -130.09 -39.38
C THR A 1121 -30.18 -129.18 -40.42
N ILE A 1122 -29.80 -127.97 -40.02
CA ILE A 1122 -29.11 -126.97 -40.84
C ILE A 1122 -27.71 -127.46 -41.22
N VAL A 1123 -26.91 -127.95 -40.27
CA VAL A 1123 -25.61 -128.58 -40.55
C VAL A 1123 -25.76 -129.84 -41.41
N SER A 1124 -26.80 -130.66 -41.20
CA SER A 1124 -27.07 -131.81 -42.08
C SER A 1124 -27.36 -131.40 -43.53
N LYS A 1125 -28.10 -130.31 -43.74
CA LYS A 1125 -28.35 -129.74 -45.07
C LYS A 1125 -27.07 -129.16 -45.67
N ALA A 1126 -26.27 -128.43 -44.89
CA ALA A 1126 -25.04 -127.79 -45.32
C ALA A 1126 -23.96 -128.80 -45.76
N VAL A 1127 -23.73 -129.85 -44.95
CA VAL A 1127 -22.77 -130.93 -45.27
C VAL A 1127 -23.21 -131.76 -46.49
N LYS A 1128 -24.51 -131.77 -46.81
CA LYS A 1128 -25.06 -132.37 -48.04
C LYS A 1128 -25.14 -131.37 -49.21
N ASN A 1129 -24.46 -130.23 -49.12
CA ASN A 1129 -24.46 -129.13 -50.10
C ASN A 1129 -25.87 -128.61 -50.48
N LYS A 1130 -26.88 -128.77 -49.60
CA LYS A 1130 -28.27 -128.33 -49.86
C LYS A 1130 -28.56 -126.89 -49.40
N ILE A 1131 -27.70 -126.29 -48.57
CA ILE A 1131 -27.74 -124.87 -48.19
C ILE A 1131 -26.32 -124.33 -48.01
N VAL A 1132 -26.13 -123.02 -48.19
CA VAL A 1132 -24.87 -122.33 -47.90
C VAL A 1132 -25.03 -121.54 -46.60
N LEU A 1133 -24.21 -121.84 -45.59
CA LEU A 1133 -24.22 -121.13 -44.31
C LEU A 1133 -23.50 -119.76 -44.39
N SER A 1134 -23.89 -118.81 -43.55
CA SER A 1134 -23.20 -117.52 -43.37
C SER A 1134 -21.77 -117.71 -42.81
N VAL A 1135 -20.91 -116.69 -42.86
CA VAL A 1135 -19.54 -116.81 -42.29
C VAL A 1135 -19.56 -117.08 -40.77
N PRO A 1136 -20.40 -116.40 -39.95
CA PRO A 1136 -20.59 -116.76 -38.54
C PRO A 1136 -21.09 -118.20 -38.35
N ALA A 1137 -22.15 -118.61 -39.06
CA ALA A 1137 -22.70 -119.96 -38.95
C ALA A 1137 -21.71 -121.05 -39.42
N LYS A 1138 -20.88 -120.77 -40.44
CA LYS A 1138 -19.76 -121.63 -40.85
C LYS A 1138 -18.69 -121.77 -39.77
N LYS A 1139 -18.42 -120.72 -38.97
CA LYS A 1139 -17.51 -120.81 -37.82
C LYS A 1139 -18.13 -121.63 -36.68
N ALA A 1140 -19.38 -121.33 -36.32
CA ALA A 1140 -20.06 -122.00 -35.21
C ALA A 1140 -20.32 -123.50 -35.46
N ALA A 1141 -20.61 -123.90 -36.69
CA ALA A 1141 -20.85 -125.30 -37.06
C ALA A 1141 -19.58 -126.19 -37.07
N ARG A 1142 -18.38 -125.60 -37.03
CA ARG A 1142 -17.08 -126.30 -37.14
C ARG A 1142 -16.57 -126.80 -35.78
N LEU A 1143 -17.18 -127.88 -35.30
CA LEU A 1143 -16.90 -128.45 -33.98
C LEU A 1143 -15.73 -129.45 -33.94
N VAL A 1144 -15.23 -129.86 -35.12
CA VAL A 1144 -14.12 -130.81 -35.29
C VAL A 1144 -13.06 -130.27 -36.25
N SER A 1145 -13.47 -129.81 -37.44
CA SER A 1145 -12.56 -129.32 -38.48
C SER A 1145 -12.59 -127.79 -38.60
N ARG A 1146 -11.46 -127.12 -38.40
CA ARG A 1146 -11.40 -125.65 -38.48
C ARG A 1146 -11.40 -125.11 -39.91
N THR A 1147 -11.01 -125.90 -40.91
CA THR A 1147 -10.85 -125.44 -42.31
C THR A 1147 -12.09 -125.66 -43.17
N SER A 1148 -12.81 -126.77 -42.98
CA SER A 1148 -13.99 -127.17 -43.77
C SER A 1148 -15.08 -127.74 -42.86
N LEU A 1149 -16.34 -127.67 -43.29
CA LEU A 1149 -17.47 -128.28 -42.57
C LEU A 1149 -17.71 -129.69 -43.13
N THR A 1150 -17.76 -130.70 -42.25
CA THR A 1150 -17.74 -132.12 -42.65
C THR A 1150 -18.83 -132.97 -41.97
N VAL A 1151 -18.98 -134.23 -42.40
CA VAL A 1151 -19.85 -135.22 -41.73
C VAL A 1151 -19.42 -135.46 -40.27
N SER A 1152 -18.13 -135.28 -39.94
CA SER A 1152 -17.63 -135.34 -38.57
C SER A 1152 -18.20 -134.21 -37.70
N ASP A 1153 -18.32 -133.00 -38.23
CA ASP A 1153 -18.91 -131.85 -37.52
C ASP A 1153 -20.42 -132.03 -37.31
N TYR A 1154 -21.15 -132.54 -38.32
CA TYR A 1154 -22.55 -132.98 -38.16
C TYR A 1154 -22.68 -134.05 -37.06
N THR A 1155 -21.77 -135.02 -37.02
CA THR A 1155 -21.80 -136.12 -36.04
C THR A 1155 -21.44 -135.62 -34.64
N ALA A 1156 -20.54 -134.64 -34.52
CA ALA A 1156 -20.22 -133.94 -33.29
C ALA A 1156 -21.43 -133.16 -32.75
N LEU A 1157 -22.05 -132.30 -33.57
CA LEU A 1157 -23.25 -131.57 -33.21
C LEU A 1157 -24.41 -132.51 -32.83
N LYS A 1158 -24.53 -133.66 -33.51
CA LYS A 1158 -25.53 -134.69 -33.18
C LYS A 1158 -25.39 -135.23 -31.76
N LYS A 1159 -24.16 -135.30 -31.22
CA LYS A 1159 -23.93 -135.70 -29.83
C LYS A 1159 -24.32 -134.61 -28.86
N VAL A 1160 -23.95 -133.36 -29.15
CA VAL A 1160 -24.31 -132.20 -28.32
C VAL A 1160 -25.82 -132.06 -28.20
N VAL A 1161 -26.56 -132.13 -29.31
CA VAL A 1161 -28.03 -132.04 -29.35
C VAL A 1161 -28.72 -133.24 -28.68
N LYS A 1162 -28.01 -134.34 -28.45
CA LYS A 1162 -28.49 -135.52 -27.69
C LYS A 1162 -27.97 -135.54 -26.24
N ASN A 1163 -27.29 -134.49 -25.79
CA ASN A 1163 -26.58 -134.41 -24.50
C ASN A 1163 -25.55 -135.54 -24.27
N GLU A 1164 -25.02 -136.13 -25.36
CA GLU A 1164 -23.94 -137.13 -25.35
C GLU A 1164 -22.52 -136.50 -25.34
N ALA A 1165 -22.43 -135.17 -25.40
CA ALA A 1165 -21.21 -134.37 -25.38
C ALA A 1165 -21.55 -132.88 -25.13
N SER A 1166 -20.54 -132.04 -24.90
CA SER A 1166 -20.68 -130.58 -24.77
C SER A 1166 -19.70 -129.81 -25.68
N VAL A 1167 -19.94 -128.52 -25.90
CA VAL A 1167 -19.05 -127.64 -26.70
C VAL A 1167 -18.31 -126.68 -25.79
N ASN A 1168 -16.98 -126.63 -25.90
CA ASN A 1168 -16.18 -125.59 -25.26
C ASN A 1168 -16.30 -124.27 -26.07
N GLN A 1169 -17.02 -123.29 -25.54
CA GLN A 1169 -17.38 -122.06 -26.27
C GLN A 1169 -16.20 -121.11 -26.56
N VAL A 1170 -15.05 -121.30 -25.90
CA VAL A 1170 -13.82 -120.53 -26.16
C VAL A 1170 -13.05 -121.09 -27.36
N THR A 1171 -13.08 -122.41 -27.57
CA THR A 1171 -12.23 -123.10 -28.57
C THR A 1171 -13.01 -123.75 -29.72
N GLY A 1172 -14.33 -123.88 -29.59
CA GLY A 1172 -15.23 -124.56 -30.51
C GLY A 1172 -15.13 -126.09 -30.51
N LYS A 1173 -14.25 -126.69 -29.69
CA LYS A 1173 -14.04 -128.14 -29.67
C LYS A 1173 -15.10 -128.85 -28.82
N ILE A 1174 -15.44 -130.07 -29.23
CA ILE A 1174 -16.22 -131.00 -28.41
C ILE A 1174 -15.42 -131.44 -27.17
N LYS A 1175 -16.08 -131.39 -26.01
CA LYS A 1175 -15.69 -132.08 -24.78
C LYS A 1175 -16.64 -133.28 -24.59
N ARG A 1176 -16.09 -134.45 -24.29
CA ARG A 1176 -16.90 -135.61 -23.85
C ARG A 1176 -17.52 -135.32 -22.49
#